data_AF-A0A5Q4BKZ2-F1
#
_entry.id   AF-A0A5Q4BKZ2-F1
#
_cell.length_a   1.000
_cell.length_b   1.000
_cell.length_c   1.000
_cell.angle_alpha   90.00
_cell.angle_beta   90.00
_cell.angle_gamma   90.00
#
_symmetry.space_group_name_H-M   'P 1'
#
loop_
_entity.id
_entity.type
_entity.pdbx_description
1 polymer ?
#
loop_
_entity_poly.entity_id
_entity_poly.type
_entity_poly.pdbx_seq_one_letter_code
_entity_poly.pdbx_strand_id
1 'polypeptide(L)'
;MAPAHSPAQGQPGTDDPRQKRRSRVEKLPRLPEGSKIQKRALARPQQPVSSNSRYICVGAKCSFMSVVSRVRAQLDRSLKHTAPSTRGLNLNQRVDLLHRDGGTKGRDGQAVVLGAGRAVERVLAVAAWFEEQSDCVVEVRTKTVRVVDDVVLEGEEEGGGFEDESRVRKTPTPPTPTTTTMMTMLLSQSSVVLAALALALALAGPASASYAFYVGKDLTADGSVMVGGTGEEVSSHWLQLFPARDHAPNATITVGVTDKASIPGELFAIPQAAHTYRYLSMEYSDFEGFPAPLTNGGLNENGVTVRDVWAQNREELVAMTPTPQRGVQYSDLARIVMERARTAREGVEIIGDLMNLYGEATYGGNTHLVADRDEGWVVWEMAGGQKLWAAERLGTDDVRVLYPGYIEDFPTDFAASPDHMASDNIVSFAVEQGWWDPDGGGAPFNIFDAYGEKGDNLTARDGGFKFMSQAALEDATRAMAPLTEEKLMERVRDRRIADDEAGYGQVVSLKAGVDADLLRVWNAPATSVSSPFVPWWLGVGGVPPEFGEHRYLATGASASFLNPDYQLQEASVFAGRLFKRVLYYMCSAPDAYLPAVTRMLTGFENQSRSDVGWVETGARVLIENGEREAARSLLTYYSHSRAAKALDLGRTINDALDAHVKLTGQWRGPVGGEINDAGDGAETVNCLVGHDPDQPSWRQPAHPTKRRRTMRSKLVVQRSRG
;
A
#
# COMPACT_ATOMS: atom_id res chain seq x y z
N MET A 1 -5.83 42.63 61.05
CA MET A 1 -4.49 42.72 61.68
C MET A 1 -3.46 42.27 60.66
N ALA A 2 -2.39 43.06 60.48
CA ALA A 2 -1.18 42.73 59.71
C ALA A 2 -0.14 42.04 60.65
N PRO A 3 1.19 41.94 60.38
CA PRO A 3 2.02 42.27 59.20
C PRO A 3 2.63 40.97 58.57
N ALA A 4 3.77 40.87 57.86
CA ALA A 4 4.87 41.73 57.35
C ALA A 4 5.55 40.96 56.17
N HIS A 5 6.46 41.46 55.31
CA HIS A 5 7.05 42.78 55.04
C HIS A 5 7.58 42.81 53.58
N SER A 6 8.36 43.81 53.18
CA SER A 6 9.23 43.83 51.98
C SER A 6 10.68 44.19 52.39
N PRO A 7 11.68 44.15 51.47
CA PRO A 7 11.99 45.38 50.73
C PRO A 7 12.34 45.18 49.24
N ALA A 8 12.49 46.29 48.52
CA ALA A 8 12.72 46.37 47.07
C ALA A 8 14.02 47.11 46.72
N GLN A 9 14.48 47.00 45.47
CA GLN A 9 15.26 47.97 44.64
C GLN A 9 15.80 47.23 43.38
N GLY A 10 15.86 47.78 42.17
CA GLY A 10 15.41 49.08 41.65
C GLY A 10 15.34 49.11 40.10
N GLN A 11 14.76 50.17 39.54
CA GLN A 11 14.68 50.52 38.10
C GLN A 11 15.94 51.34 37.65
N PRO A 12 16.09 51.88 36.40
CA PRO A 12 15.20 51.91 35.22
C PRO A 12 15.87 51.63 33.84
N GLY A 13 15.06 51.63 32.77
CA GLY A 13 15.53 51.70 31.37
C GLY A 13 14.37 51.69 30.37
N THR A 14 14.17 52.78 29.61
CA THR A 14 13.11 52.93 28.59
C THR A 14 13.61 52.56 27.19
N ASP A 15 12.74 52.10 26.29
CA ASP A 15 12.44 52.77 24.99
C ASP A 15 11.60 51.94 23.98
N ASP A 16 10.68 52.66 23.31
CA ASP A 16 9.92 52.47 22.05
C ASP A 16 9.57 51.07 21.46
N PRO A 17 8.28 50.68 21.39
CA PRO A 17 7.80 49.50 20.66
C PRO A 17 7.55 49.76 19.15
N ARG A 18 8.58 50.16 18.38
CA ARG A 18 8.47 50.34 16.90
C ARG A 18 9.66 49.87 16.06
N GLN A 19 10.03 48.59 16.12
CA GLN A 19 10.83 47.97 15.04
C GLN A 19 10.18 46.75 14.39
N LYS A 20 9.78 46.93 13.12
CA LYS A 20 9.34 45.86 12.22
C LYS A 20 10.48 44.86 12.00
N ARG A 21 10.34 43.63 12.50
CA ARG A 21 11.17 42.49 12.09
C ARG A 21 10.91 42.16 10.61
N ARG A 22 11.64 42.81 9.70
CA ARG A 22 11.73 42.39 8.30
C ARG A 22 12.49 41.06 8.25
N SER A 23 11.86 40.00 7.75
CA SER A 23 12.53 38.74 7.44
C SER A 23 13.64 39.00 6.41
N ARG A 24 14.89 38.79 6.83
CA ARG A 24 16.05 38.93 5.95
C ARG A 24 16.13 37.68 5.08
N VAL A 25 15.61 37.75 3.86
CA VAL A 25 15.78 36.70 2.86
C VAL A 25 17.28 36.48 2.66
N GLU A 26 17.78 35.28 2.96
CA GLU A 26 19.15 34.92 2.64
C GLU A 26 19.33 34.91 1.13
N LYS A 27 20.33 35.68 0.66
CA LYS A 27 20.71 35.65 -0.75
C LYS A 27 21.58 34.42 -0.99
N LEU A 28 21.30 33.73 -2.09
CA LEU A 28 22.17 32.67 -2.61
C LEU A 28 23.61 33.17 -2.76
N PRO A 29 24.62 32.26 -2.72
CA PRO A 29 26.01 32.60 -2.97
C PRO A 29 26.18 33.39 -4.26
N ARG A 30 27.15 34.32 -4.29
CA ARG A 30 27.52 34.99 -5.54
C ARG A 30 28.10 33.96 -6.50
N LEU A 31 27.75 34.08 -7.78
CA LEU A 31 28.35 33.28 -8.84
C LEU A 31 29.85 33.62 -8.97
N PRO A 32 30.67 32.71 -9.53
CA PRO A 32 32.10 32.94 -9.74
C PRO A 32 32.41 34.23 -10.50
N GLU A 33 33.54 34.85 -10.19
CA GLU A 33 33.99 36.06 -10.89
C GLU A 33 34.30 35.72 -12.36
N GLY A 34 33.82 36.54 -13.31
CA GLY A 34 33.83 36.22 -14.74
C GLY A 34 32.68 35.32 -15.22
N SER A 35 31.62 35.10 -14.43
CA SER A 35 30.43 34.37 -14.88
C SER A 35 29.30 35.27 -15.40
N LYS A 36 28.69 34.86 -16.52
CA LYS A 36 27.57 35.51 -17.21
C LYS A 36 26.37 34.54 -17.19
N ILE A 37 25.23 35.01 -16.66
CA ILE A 37 23.99 34.21 -16.67
C ILE A 37 23.41 34.23 -18.09
N GLN A 38 23.50 33.10 -18.79
CA GLN A 38 22.85 32.91 -20.06
C GLN A 38 21.45 32.35 -19.82
N LYS A 39 20.43 33.19 -20.04
CA LYS A 39 19.04 32.75 -19.94
C LYS A 39 18.76 31.73 -21.03
N ARG A 40 18.48 30.49 -20.66
CA ARG A 40 18.08 29.47 -21.62
C ARG A 40 16.80 29.93 -22.29
N ALA A 41 16.82 30.08 -23.61
CA ALA A 41 15.60 30.33 -24.35
C ALA A 41 14.65 29.15 -24.09
N LEU A 42 13.51 29.41 -23.46
CA LEU A 42 12.45 28.42 -23.34
C LEU A 42 12.19 27.87 -24.74
N ALA A 43 12.32 26.55 -24.89
CA ALA A 43 11.92 25.87 -26.11
C ALA A 43 10.44 26.17 -26.32
N ARG A 44 10.14 27.20 -27.12
CA ARG A 44 8.78 27.49 -27.57
C ARG A 44 8.34 26.23 -28.31
N PRO A 45 7.23 25.59 -27.93
CA PRO A 45 6.47 24.86 -28.93
C PRO A 45 6.29 25.82 -30.10
N GLN A 46 6.66 25.43 -31.31
CA GLN A 46 6.29 26.17 -32.51
C GLN A 46 4.77 26.14 -32.60
N GLN A 47 4.12 27.11 -31.96
CA GLN A 47 2.68 27.22 -31.99
C GLN A 47 2.27 27.61 -33.41
N PRO A 48 1.22 26.99 -33.98
CA PRO A 48 0.73 27.37 -35.29
C PRO A 48 0.41 28.87 -35.31
N VAL A 49 0.92 29.58 -36.32
CA VAL A 49 0.55 30.98 -36.59
C VAL A 49 -0.86 30.99 -37.16
N SER A 50 -1.84 30.76 -36.29
CA SER A 50 -3.26 30.67 -36.60
C SER A 50 -4.02 31.72 -35.81
N SER A 51 -4.85 32.49 -36.52
CA SER A 51 -5.77 33.47 -35.95
C SER A 51 -6.88 32.87 -35.07
N ASN A 52 -6.93 31.53 -34.96
CA ASN A 52 -7.91 30.77 -34.18
C ASN A 52 -7.34 30.18 -32.86
N SER A 53 -6.18 30.65 -32.38
CA SER A 53 -5.67 30.26 -31.05
C SER A 53 -6.64 30.68 -29.93
N ARG A 54 -6.94 29.75 -29.01
CA ARG A 54 -7.83 30.03 -27.85
C ARG A 54 -7.13 30.73 -26.68
N TYR A 55 -5.83 31.01 -26.80
CA TYR A 55 -4.99 31.49 -25.70
C TYR A 55 -4.64 32.99 -25.85
N ILE A 56 -4.95 33.78 -24.83
CA ILE A 56 -4.60 35.20 -24.72
C ILE A 56 -3.40 35.33 -23.78
N CYS A 57 -2.20 35.45 -24.35
CA CYS A 57 -0.99 35.72 -23.58
C CYS A 57 -0.94 37.19 -23.13
N VAL A 58 -0.64 37.40 -21.84
CA VAL A 58 -0.55 38.71 -21.19
C VAL A 58 0.90 38.97 -20.77
N GLY A 59 1.49 40.04 -21.31
CA GLY A 59 2.78 40.56 -20.87
C GLY A 59 2.62 41.63 -19.78
N ALA A 60 3.65 41.82 -18.96
CA ALA A 60 3.66 42.78 -17.85
C ALA A 60 3.45 44.26 -18.28
N LYS A 61 3.50 44.58 -19.58
CA LYS A 61 3.21 45.92 -20.14
C LYS A 61 1.85 46.03 -20.86
N CYS A 62 1.06 44.95 -20.99
CA CYS A 62 -0.26 45.02 -21.63
C CYS A 62 -1.23 45.89 -20.82
N SER A 63 -1.98 46.79 -21.46
CA SER A 63 -3.06 47.53 -20.79
C SER A 63 -4.17 46.56 -20.32
N PHE A 64 -4.74 46.81 -19.14
CA PHE A 64 -5.82 46.01 -18.56
C PHE A 64 -7.03 45.90 -19.52
N MET A 65 -7.55 47.04 -19.98
CA MET A 65 -8.69 47.06 -20.93
C MET A 65 -8.37 46.37 -22.25
N SER A 66 -7.11 46.37 -22.70
CA SER A 66 -6.69 45.63 -23.89
C SER A 66 -6.74 44.10 -23.70
N VAL A 67 -6.60 43.59 -22.47
CA VAL A 67 -6.85 42.16 -22.18
C VAL A 67 -8.35 41.90 -22.17
N VAL A 68 -9.14 42.70 -21.42
CA VAL A 68 -10.60 42.57 -21.33
C VAL A 68 -11.27 42.57 -22.70
N SER A 69 -10.94 43.54 -23.56
CA SER A 69 -11.48 43.61 -24.93
C SER A 69 -11.12 42.41 -25.79
N ARG A 70 -9.93 41.81 -25.61
CA ARG A 70 -9.54 40.59 -26.33
C ARG A 70 -10.30 39.36 -25.83
N VAL A 71 -10.56 39.26 -24.52
CA VAL A 71 -11.38 38.19 -23.94
C VAL A 71 -12.83 38.28 -24.46
N ARG A 72 -13.48 39.45 -24.33
CA ARG A 72 -14.84 39.68 -24.88
C ARG A 72 -14.92 39.36 -26.37
N ALA A 73 -14.01 39.90 -27.19
CA ALA A 73 -13.98 39.64 -28.63
C ALA A 73 -13.63 38.18 -29.03
N GLN A 74 -13.18 37.35 -28.09
CA GLN A 74 -12.98 35.91 -28.29
C GLN A 74 -14.22 35.11 -27.87
N LEU A 75 -14.84 35.44 -26.73
CA LEU A 75 -16.13 34.87 -26.31
C LEU A 75 -17.21 35.13 -27.37
N ASP A 76 -17.34 36.37 -27.85
CA ASP A 76 -18.25 36.77 -28.93
C ASP A 76 -18.00 36.02 -30.25
N ARG A 77 -16.74 35.67 -30.53
CA ARG A 77 -16.39 34.87 -31.72
C ARG A 77 -16.74 33.41 -31.54
N SER A 78 -16.53 32.85 -30.36
CA SER A 78 -16.92 31.48 -30.02
C SER A 78 -18.43 31.28 -30.14
N LEU A 79 -19.23 32.28 -29.76
CA LEU A 79 -20.69 32.28 -29.90
C LEU A 79 -21.19 32.47 -31.34
N LYS A 80 -20.39 33.09 -32.22
CA LYS A 80 -20.75 33.33 -33.63
C LYS A 80 -20.46 32.16 -34.56
N HIS A 81 -19.52 31.28 -34.20
CA HIS A 81 -19.15 30.12 -35.04
C HIS A 81 -20.11 28.92 -34.92
N THR A 82 -21.10 28.96 -34.03
CA THR A 82 -22.12 27.93 -33.83
C THR A 82 -23.43 28.16 -34.59
N ALA A 83 -23.62 29.32 -35.24
CA ALA A 83 -24.81 29.59 -36.04
C ALA A 83 -24.68 29.02 -37.47
N PRO A 84 -25.61 28.15 -37.94
CA PRO A 84 -25.59 27.67 -39.32
C PRO A 84 -25.87 28.81 -40.33
N SER A 85 -25.22 28.75 -41.49
CA SER A 85 -25.38 29.77 -42.54
C SER A 85 -26.81 29.82 -43.09
N THR A 86 -27.46 30.98 -43.00
CA THR A 86 -28.83 31.20 -43.51
C THR A 86 -28.88 31.67 -44.98
N ARG A 87 -27.74 31.59 -45.68
CA ARG A 87 -27.57 32.09 -47.05
C ARG A 87 -28.20 31.11 -48.05
N GLY A 88 -29.35 31.49 -48.61
CA GLY A 88 -30.12 30.69 -49.59
C GLY A 88 -31.43 30.09 -49.06
N LEU A 89 -31.72 30.19 -47.75
CA LEU A 89 -32.96 29.69 -47.16
C LEU A 89 -34.11 30.70 -47.25
N ASN A 90 -35.32 30.20 -47.54
CA ASN A 90 -36.55 31.02 -47.59
C ASN A 90 -37.11 31.33 -46.19
N LEU A 91 -38.12 32.20 -46.11
CA LEU A 91 -38.66 32.68 -44.82
C LEU A 91 -39.18 31.53 -43.93
N ASN A 92 -39.92 30.59 -44.50
CA ASN A 92 -40.49 29.46 -43.75
C ASN A 92 -39.40 28.52 -43.24
N GLN A 93 -38.36 28.25 -44.03
CA GLN A 93 -37.19 27.46 -43.60
C GLN A 93 -36.39 28.12 -42.46
N ARG A 94 -36.36 29.45 -42.42
CA ARG A 94 -35.73 30.21 -41.30
C ARG A 94 -36.58 30.16 -40.04
N VAL A 95 -37.91 30.18 -40.18
CA VAL A 95 -38.87 30.03 -39.08
C VAL A 95 -38.87 28.60 -38.54
N ASP A 96 -38.77 27.57 -39.39
CA ASP A 96 -38.59 26.17 -38.98
C ASP A 96 -37.27 25.97 -38.21
N LEU A 97 -36.17 26.59 -38.63
CA LEU A 97 -34.91 26.55 -37.87
C LEU A 97 -35.04 27.20 -36.49
N LEU A 98 -35.85 28.26 -36.34
CA LEU A 98 -36.14 28.90 -35.05
C LEU A 98 -37.04 28.05 -34.15
N HIS A 99 -37.97 27.26 -34.70
CA HIS A 99 -38.88 26.41 -33.92
C HIS A 99 -38.32 25.02 -33.61
N ARG A 100 -37.45 24.49 -34.47
CA ARG A 100 -36.87 23.14 -34.33
C ARG A 100 -35.73 23.06 -33.31
N ASP A 101 -35.09 24.19 -33.02
CA ASP A 101 -33.94 24.31 -32.10
C ASP A 101 -34.37 24.73 -30.68
N GLY A 102 -35.55 24.25 -30.24
CA GLY A 102 -36.17 24.60 -28.96
C GLY A 102 -35.29 24.30 -27.76
N GLY A 103 -34.56 25.32 -27.28
CA GLY A 103 -33.74 25.24 -26.08
C GLY A 103 -32.40 24.52 -26.26
N THR A 104 -31.64 24.81 -27.33
CA THR A 104 -30.24 24.39 -27.38
C THR A 104 -29.45 24.93 -26.19
N LYS A 105 -29.01 24.01 -25.30
CA LYS A 105 -27.87 24.26 -24.39
C LYS A 105 -26.63 24.46 -25.25
N GLY A 106 -26.40 25.71 -25.66
CA GLY A 106 -25.20 26.10 -26.40
C GLY A 106 -23.95 25.71 -25.61
N ARG A 107 -22.94 25.18 -26.30
CA ARG A 107 -21.62 24.98 -25.69
C ARG A 107 -21.04 26.34 -25.29
N ASP A 108 -20.64 26.46 -24.03
CA ASP A 108 -20.09 27.69 -23.47
C ASP A 108 -18.86 28.17 -24.27
N GLY A 109 -18.82 29.47 -24.56
CA GLY A 109 -17.68 30.09 -25.21
C GLY A 109 -16.49 30.15 -24.25
N GLN A 110 -15.32 29.66 -24.67
CA GLN A 110 -14.14 29.58 -23.80
C GLN A 110 -13.00 30.51 -24.27
N ALA A 111 -12.47 31.29 -23.32
CA ALA A 111 -11.25 32.07 -23.50
C ALA A 111 -10.25 31.76 -22.38
N VAL A 112 -8.99 31.48 -22.74
CA VAL A 112 -7.94 31.13 -21.76
C VAL A 112 -6.92 32.25 -21.71
N VAL A 113 -6.76 32.89 -20.54
CA VAL A 113 -5.79 33.98 -20.34
C VAL A 113 -4.55 33.43 -19.63
N LEU A 114 -3.36 33.67 -20.19
CA LEU A 114 -2.09 33.17 -19.67
C LEU A 114 -1.13 34.32 -19.34
N GLY A 115 -0.51 34.28 -18.16
CA GLY A 115 0.51 35.25 -17.74
C GLY A 115 1.44 34.67 -16.68
N ALA A 116 2.70 35.08 -16.72
CA ALA A 116 3.76 34.58 -15.83
C ALA A 116 4.58 35.73 -15.23
N GLY A 117 5.22 35.47 -14.09
CA GLY A 117 6.00 36.47 -13.36
C GLY A 117 5.19 37.73 -13.06
N ARG A 118 5.70 38.92 -13.43
CA ARG A 118 5.02 40.21 -13.22
C ARG A 118 3.70 40.39 -13.99
N ALA A 119 3.31 39.46 -14.86
CA ALA A 119 2.00 39.51 -15.52
C ALA A 119 0.88 38.83 -14.71
N VAL A 120 1.19 38.03 -13.69
CA VAL A 120 0.19 37.27 -12.89
C VAL A 120 -0.83 38.21 -12.23
N GLU A 121 -0.37 39.30 -11.63
CA GLU A 121 -1.21 40.36 -11.04
C GLU A 121 -2.28 40.87 -12.03
N ARG A 122 -1.91 41.05 -13.31
CA ARG A 122 -2.82 41.53 -14.34
C ARG A 122 -3.78 40.45 -14.85
N VAL A 123 -3.39 39.17 -14.81
CA VAL A 123 -4.30 38.06 -15.11
C VAL A 123 -5.35 37.94 -13.99
N LEU A 124 -4.93 38.03 -12.72
CA LEU A 124 -5.84 38.01 -11.57
C LEU A 124 -6.81 39.20 -11.59
N ALA A 125 -6.33 40.41 -11.90
CA ALA A 125 -7.20 41.58 -12.04
C ALA A 125 -8.25 41.41 -13.15
N VAL A 126 -7.89 40.76 -14.27
CA VAL A 126 -8.84 40.47 -15.36
C VAL A 126 -9.82 39.37 -14.95
N ALA A 127 -9.37 38.34 -14.22
CA ALA A 127 -10.23 37.30 -13.68
C ALA A 127 -11.31 37.90 -12.76
N ALA A 128 -10.92 38.71 -11.78
CA ALA A 128 -11.85 39.39 -10.86
C ALA A 128 -12.86 40.28 -11.62
N TRP A 129 -12.42 40.99 -12.66
CA TRP A 129 -13.33 41.82 -13.48
C TRP A 129 -14.39 41.00 -14.23
N PHE A 130 -14.04 39.78 -14.67
CA PHE A 130 -15.00 38.86 -15.31
C PHE A 130 -15.86 38.09 -14.30
N GLU A 131 -15.41 37.94 -13.05
CA GLU A 131 -16.17 37.33 -11.94
C GLU A 131 -17.36 38.23 -11.53
N GLU A 132 -17.22 39.55 -11.66
CA GLU A 132 -18.31 40.53 -11.51
C GLU A 132 -19.32 40.53 -12.69
N GLN A 133 -19.10 39.74 -13.75
CA GLN A 133 -19.97 39.70 -14.93
C GLN A 133 -20.91 38.49 -14.86
N SER A 134 -22.23 38.73 -14.83
CA SER A 134 -23.24 37.67 -14.73
C SER A 134 -23.34 36.71 -15.92
N ASP A 135 -22.60 36.99 -17.01
CA ASP A 135 -22.57 36.19 -18.23
C ASP A 135 -21.28 35.36 -18.40
N CYS A 136 -20.43 35.30 -17.37
CA CYS A 136 -19.15 34.59 -17.38
C CYS A 136 -18.97 33.71 -16.13
N VAL A 137 -18.38 32.52 -16.30
CA VAL A 137 -17.86 31.71 -15.19
C VAL A 137 -16.34 31.76 -15.26
N VAL A 138 -15.69 32.14 -14.15
CA VAL A 138 -14.24 32.34 -14.09
C VAL A 138 -13.60 31.23 -13.28
N GLU A 139 -12.62 30.54 -13.88
CA GLU A 139 -11.76 29.56 -13.21
C GLU A 139 -10.30 30.02 -13.26
N VAL A 140 -9.64 30.08 -12.11
CA VAL A 140 -8.22 30.47 -12.00
C VAL A 140 -7.39 29.25 -11.59
N ARG A 141 -6.50 28.80 -12.48
CA ARG A 141 -5.51 27.74 -12.20
C ARG A 141 -4.09 28.30 -12.20
N THR A 142 -3.33 28.03 -11.14
CA THR A 142 -1.89 28.29 -11.11
C THR A 142 -1.12 27.10 -11.68
N LYS A 143 0.00 27.36 -12.37
CA LYS A 143 0.90 26.31 -12.87
C LYS A 143 2.35 26.74 -12.66
N THR A 144 3.13 25.88 -12.00
CA THR A 144 4.57 26.09 -11.82
C THR A 144 5.32 25.54 -13.02
N VAL A 145 6.20 26.37 -13.61
CA VAL A 145 7.17 25.94 -14.63
C VAL A 145 8.55 26.18 -14.05
N ARG A 146 9.33 25.11 -13.86
CA ARG A 146 10.74 25.20 -13.49
C ARG A 146 11.55 25.52 -14.74
N VAL A 147 12.46 26.48 -14.64
CA VAL A 147 13.41 26.85 -15.70
C VAL A 147 14.79 26.81 -15.08
N VAL A 148 15.76 26.26 -15.81
CA VAL A 148 17.18 26.27 -15.47
C VAL A 148 17.83 27.34 -16.33
N ASP A 149 18.37 28.38 -15.69
CA ASP A 149 19.26 29.35 -16.35
C ASP A 149 20.69 28.80 -16.32
N ASP A 150 21.43 28.96 -17.41
CA ASP A 150 22.80 28.47 -17.55
C ASP A 150 23.80 29.52 -17.05
N VAL A 151 24.87 29.09 -16.39
CA VAL A 151 25.96 29.96 -15.91
C VAL A 151 27.19 29.66 -16.75
N VAL A 152 27.57 30.61 -17.60
CA VAL A 152 28.70 30.49 -18.54
C VAL A 152 29.85 31.33 -18.03
N LEU A 153 31.09 30.86 -18.18
CA LEU A 153 32.30 31.63 -17.84
C LEU A 153 32.76 32.42 -19.07
N GLU A 154 33.13 33.68 -18.89
CA GLU A 154 33.68 34.51 -19.95
C GLU A 154 35.07 33.99 -20.35
N GLY A 155 35.21 33.56 -21.61
CA GLY A 155 36.45 32.98 -22.13
C GLY A 155 36.39 32.42 -23.55
N GLU A 156 35.20 32.02 -24.04
CA GLU A 156 35.03 31.42 -25.38
C GLU A 156 33.80 31.99 -26.13
N GLU A 157 33.91 33.23 -26.62
CA GLU A 157 33.18 33.75 -27.81
C GLU A 157 34.26 33.93 -28.90
N GLU A 158 34.07 33.74 -30.21
CA GLU A 158 33.03 33.16 -31.07
C GLU A 158 33.70 32.86 -32.44
N GLY A 159 33.19 31.95 -33.29
CA GLY A 159 33.87 31.72 -34.58
C GLY A 159 33.25 30.74 -35.58
N GLY A 160 32.10 31.11 -36.17
CA GLY A 160 31.65 30.55 -37.45
C GLY A 160 30.55 29.49 -37.38
N GLY A 161 29.34 29.87 -37.76
CA GLY A 161 28.30 28.91 -38.18
C GLY A 161 28.25 28.80 -39.70
N PHE A 162 27.78 27.66 -40.23
CA PHE A 162 26.79 27.54 -41.32
C PHE A 162 26.51 26.04 -41.60
N GLU A 163 25.21 25.71 -41.69
CA GLU A 163 24.52 24.65 -42.47
C GLU A 163 25.10 23.21 -42.67
N ASP A 164 24.30 22.25 -42.17
CA ASP A 164 23.80 20.99 -42.81
C ASP A 164 24.70 19.74 -43.03
N GLU A 165 23.99 18.62 -43.22
CA GLU A 165 24.36 17.25 -43.69
C GLU A 165 25.17 16.27 -42.80
N SER A 166 24.43 15.29 -42.27
CA SER A 166 24.60 13.81 -42.38
C SER A 166 25.95 13.04 -42.13
N ARG A 167 25.79 11.78 -41.64
CA ARG A 167 26.66 10.58 -41.74
C ARG A 167 27.89 10.33 -40.81
N VAL A 168 27.65 9.47 -39.81
CA VAL A 168 28.26 8.11 -39.58
C VAL A 168 29.80 7.87 -39.64
N ARG A 169 30.36 7.48 -38.46
CA ARG A 169 31.53 6.57 -38.14
C ARG A 169 32.91 6.78 -38.82
N LYS A 170 33.97 6.82 -37.98
CA LYS A 170 34.88 5.66 -37.67
C LYS A 170 35.95 5.98 -36.60
N THR A 171 36.42 4.94 -35.88
CA THR A 171 37.59 4.93 -34.98
C THR A 171 38.90 4.62 -35.72
N PRO A 172 40.09 4.83 -35.12
CA PRO A 172 40.85 3.70 -34.55
C PRO A 172 41.74 3.99 -33.29
N THR A 173 42.24 2.91 -32.67
CA THR A 173 43.19 2.78 -31.53
C THR A 173 44.45 1.99 -31.98
N PRO A 174 45.42 1.49 -31.14
CA PRO A 174 46.02 1.85 -29.82
C PRO A 174 47.58 2.02 -29.93
N PRO A 175 48.46 1.80 -28.90
CA PRO A 175 48.91 0.44 -28.45
C PRO A 175 49.32 0.26 -26.94
N THR A 176 49.64 -0.99 -26.55
CA THR A 176 50.19 -1.49 -25.25
C THR A 176 51.54 -2.25 -25.45
N PRO A 177 52.37 -2.54 -24.41
CA PRO A 177 52.40 -3.88 -23.71
C PRO A 177 52.80 -3.82 -22.19
N THR A 178 52.48 -4.73 -21.24
CA THR A 178 52.53 -6.21 -21.04
C THR A 178 53.85 -6.74 -20.45
N THR A 179 53.80 -7.50 -19.32
CA THR A 179 54.66 -8.67 -19.00
C THR A 179 53.98 -9.58 -17.95
N THR A 180 54.27 -10.89 -18.00
CA THR A 180 53.52 -12.03 -17.43
C THR A 180 54.34 -12.80 -16.39
N THR A 181 53.69 -13.54 -15.47
CA THR A 181 54.25 -14.81 -14.90
C THR A 181 53.16 -15.87 -14.76
N MET A 182 53.49 -17.13 -15.12
CA MET A 182 52.65 -18.34 -15.01
C MET A 182 53.04 -19.20 -13.80
N MET A 183 52.12 -20.07 -13.34
CA MET A 183 52.46 -21.43 -12.84
C MET A 183 51.22 -22.36 -12.92
N THR A 184 51.41 -23.68 -13.10
CA THR A 184 50.32 -24.64 -13.39
C THR A 184 50.57 -26.03 -12.77
N MET A 185 49.49 -26.77 -12.46
CA MET A 185 49.40 -28.24 -12.21
C MET A 185 49.91 -28.78 -10.84
N LEU A 186 49.39 -29.88 -10.23
CA LEU A 186 48.36 -30.89 -10.60
C LEU A 186 47.76 -31.61 -9.33
N LEU A 187 46.56 -32.20 -9.47
CA LEU A 187 45.83 -33.23 -8.67
C LEU A 187 46.42 -33.85 -7.37
N SER A 188 45.59 -34.01 -6.31
CA SER A 188 45.21 -35.31 -5.67
C SER A 188 44.53 -35.20 -4.28
N GLN A 189 43.47 -35.99 -4.06
CA GLN A 189 42.92 -36.52 -2.77
C GLN A 189 42.82 -35.63 -1.50
N SER A 190 41.60 -35.44 -0.99
CA SER A 190 41.10 -36.18 0.19
C SER A 190 39.62 -35.87 0.49
N SER A 191 38.92 -36.87 1.03
CA SER A 191 37.57 -36.76 1.59
C SER A 191 37.54 -35.90 2.86
N VAL A 192 36.34 -35.67 3.42
CA VAL A 192 36.07 -34.95 4.70
C VAL A 192 36.04 -33.41 4.61
N VAL A 193 35.11 -32.87 3.80
CA VAL A 193 34.51 -31.52 4.03
C VAL A 193 32.97 -31.52 3.91
N LEU A 194 32.36 -32.57 3.34
CA LEU A 194 30.92 -32.61 3.00
C LEU A 194 29.95 -32.65 4.20
N ALA A 195 30.45 -32.74 5.44
CA ALA A 195 29.62 -32.75 6.66
C ALA A 195 29.56 -31.39 7.39
N ALA A 196 30.36 -30.41 6.98
CA ALA A 196 30.41 -29.08 7.61
C ALA A 196 29.66 -27.98 6.83
N LEU A 197 29.39 -28.19 5.54
CA LEU A 197 28.57 -27.29 4.73
C LEU A 197 27.05 -27.57 4.82
N ALA A 198 26.66 -28.75 5.32
CA ALA A 198 25.25 -29.12 5.51
C ALA A 198 24.69 -28.63 6.87
N LEU A 199 25.54 -28.16 7.79
CA LEU A 199 25.14 -27.66 9.12
C LEU A 199 25.12 -26.12 9.20
N ALA A 200 25.27 -25.43 8.06
CA ALA A 200 25.21 -23.97 7.93
C ALA A 200 23.94 -23.48 7.21
N LEU A 201 22.94 -24.36 7.08
CA LEU A 201 21.63 -24.11 6.46
C LEU A 201 20.47 -24.34 7.46
N ALA A 202 20.78 -24.44 8.75
CA ALA A 202 19.82 -24.56 9.85
C ALA A 202 19.83 -23.28 10.71
N LEU A 203 19.53 -22.15 10.06
CA LEU A 203 19.03 -20.96 10.76
C LEU A 203 17.53 -20.96 10.55
N ALA A 204 16.78 -21.35 11.58
CA ALA A 204 15.37 -20.99 11.68
C ALA A 204 15.31 -19.46 11.77
N GLY A 205 14.84 -18.80 10.71
CA GLY A 205 14.71 -17.36 10.66
C GLY A 205 13.56 -16.88 11.55
N PRO A 206 13.75 -15.83 12.36
CA PRO A 206 12.63 -15.10 12.96
C PRO A 206 11.62 -14.66 11.90
N ALA A 207 10.34 -14.91 12.19
CA ALA A 207 9.26 -14.78 11.23
C ALA A 207 8.82 -13.34 10.97
N SER A 208 8.70 -12.98 9.68
CA SER A 208 7.78 -11.93 9.23
C SER A 208 6.37 -12.53 9.21
N ALA A 209 5.37 -11.84 9.74
CA ALA A 209 4.08 -12.47 10.04
C ALA A 209 2.89 -11.55 9.73
N SER A 210 2.07 -11.95 8.76
CA SER A 210 0.73 -11.38 8.60
C SER A 210 -0.09 -11.55 9.89
N TYR A 211 -1.00 -10.63 10.19
CA TYR A 211 -1.96 -10.78 11.29
C TYR A 211 -3.39 -10.54 10.85
N ALA A 212 -4.32 -11.26 11.48
CA ALA A 212 -5.76 -11.07 11.30
C ALA A 212 -6.52 -11.05 12.63
N PHE A 213 -7.54 -10.19 12.68
CA PHE A 213 -8.55 -10.09 13.73
C PHE A 213 -9.87 -10.61 13.16
N TYR A 214 -10.52 -11.54 13.87
CA TYR A 214 -11.93 -11.85 13.72
C TYR A 214 -12.71 -11.33 14.92
N VAL A 215 -13.88 -10.75 14.68
CA VAL A 215 -14.81 -10.29 15.71
C VAL A 215 -16.23 -10.72 15.34
N GLY A 216 -16.82 -11.57 16.17
CA GLY A 216 -18.17 -12.08 16.00
C GLY A 216 -19.24 -10.99 16.15
N LYS A 217 -20.38 -11.20 15.48
CA LYS A 217 -21.46 -10.21 15.32
C LYS A 217 -22.17 -9.77 16.60
N ASP A 218 -22.11 -10.55 17.67
CA ASP A 218 -22.69 -10.20 18.97
C ASP A 218 -21.80 -9.21 19.76
N LEU A 219 -20.55 -8.99 19.31
CA LEU A 219 -19.61 -8.03 19.90
C LEU A 219 -19.52 -6.71 19.14
N THR A 220 -20.24 -6.54 18.02
CA THR A 220 -20.17 -5.33 17.19
C THR A 220 -21.40 -4.44 17.36
N ALA A 221 -21.23 -3.13 17.16
CA ALA A 221 -22.25 -2.12 17.43
C ALA A 221 -23.44 -2.16 16.46
N ASP A 222 -23.32 -2.89 15.35
CA ASP A 222 -24.27 -2.92 14.25
C ASP A 222 -24.60 -4.35 13.74
N GLY A 223 -24.24 -5.38 14.51
CA GLY A 223 -24.53 -6.78 14.20
C GLY A 223 -23.79 -7.33 12.98
N SER A 224 -22.66 -6.73 12.60
CA SER A 224 -21.77 -7.28 11.57
C SER A 224 -20.72 -8.22 12.14
N VAL A 225 -20.37 -9.27 11.40
CA VAL A 225 -19.05 -9.91 11.57
C VAL A 225 -18.01 -8.92 11.04
N MET A 226 -16.93 -8.71 11.78
CA MET A 226 -15.84 -7.83 11.35
C MET A 226 -14.53 -8.61 11.24
N VAL A 227 -13.79 -8.33 10.17
CA VAL A 227 -12.44 -8.85 9.94
C VAL A 227 -11.49 -7.69 9.66
N GLY A 228 -10.27 -7.75 10.17
CA GLY A 228 -9.23 -6.77 9.85
C GLY A 228 -7.83 -7.36 9.97
N GLY A 229 -6.82 -6.74 9.36
CA GLY A 229 -5.45 -7.28 9.38
C GLY A 229 -4.46 -6.56 8.47
N THR A 230 -3.27 -7.15 8.37
CA THR A 230 -2.18 -6.79 7.44
C THR A 230 -1.62 -8.04 6.77
N GLY A 231 -1.03 -7.88 5.58
CA GLY A 231 0.05 -8.76 5.11
C GLY A 231 1.39 -8.23 5.61
N GLU A 232 2.39 -9.10 5.83
CA GLU A 232 3.77 -8.69 6.10
C GLU A 232 4.69 -9.33 5.04
N GLU A 233 5.02 -8.56 3.99
CA GLU A 233 5.80 -9.05 2.86
C GLU A 233 6.77 -7.97 2.35
N VAL A 234 7.96 -8.39 1.91
CA VAL A 234 9.11 -7.51 1.57
C VAL A 234 8.96 -6.68 0.28
N SER A 235 7.78 -6.67 -0.35
CA SER A 235 7.62 -6.35 -1.78
C SER A 235 6.66 -5.19 -2.08
N SER A 236 6.26 -5.03 -3.36
CA SER A 236 5.23 -4.08 -3.78
C SER A 236 3.83 -4.63 -3.50
N HIS A 237 2.95 -3.81 -2.93
CA HIS A 237 1.53 -4.11 -2.72
C HIS A 237 0.64 -3.15 -3.51
N TRP A 238 -0.42 -3.67 -4.12
CA TRP A 238 -1.40 -2.86 -4.84
C TRP A 238 -2.83 -3.37 -4.70
N LEU A 239 -3.78 -2.45 -4.81
CA LEU A 239 -5.20 -2.77 -4.76
C LEU A 239 -5.68 -3.18 -6.16
N GLN A 240 -6.37 -4.31 -6.26
CA GLN A 240 -6.89 -4.81 -7.53
C GLN A 240 -8.33 -5.31 -7.42
N LEU A 241 -9.19 -4.82 -8.32
CA LEU A 241 -10.54 -5.31 -8.52
C LEU A 241 -10.55 -6.33 -9.66
N PHE A 242 -10.88 -7.58 -9.34
CA PHE A 242 -11.00 -8.67 -10.27
C PHE A 242 -12.48 -8.81 -10.68
N PRO A 243 -12.83 -8.70 -11.97
CA PRO A 243 -14.23 -8.82 -12.41
C PRO A 243 -14.69 -10.28 -12.42
N ALA A 244 -15.98 -10.50 -12.23
CA ALA A 244 -16.61 -11.80 -12.44
C ALA A 244 -16.43 -12.25 -13.91
N ARG A 245 -16.26 -13.56 -14.13
CA ARG A 245 -15.96 -14.14 -15.46
C ARG A 245 -16.61 -15.50 -15.64
N ASP A 246 -17.17 -15.73 -16.82
CA ASP A 246 -17.49 -17.06 -17.31
C ASP A 246 -16.27 -17.65 -18.03
N HIS A 247 -16.03 -18.94 -17.83
CA HIS A 247 -14.89 -19.67 -18.40
C HIS A 247 -15.37 -20.74 -19.38
N ALA A 248 -14.56 -21.04 -20.39
CA ALA A 248 -14.87 -22.09 -21.37
C ALA A 248 -14.90 -23.48 -20.70
N PRO A 249 -15.69 -24.44 -21.22
CA PRO A 249 -15.62 -25.83 -20.75
C PRO A 249 -14.20 -26.38 -20.80
N ASN A 250 -13.79 -27.08 -19.73
CA ASN A 250 -12.43 -27.58 -19.52
C ASN A 250 -11.33 -26.50 -19.42
N ALA A 251 -11.69 -25.24 -19.12
CA ALA A 251 -10.70 -24.24 -18.72
C ALA A 251 -9.93 -24.69 -17.47
N THR A 252 -8.68 -24.25 -17.36
CA THR A 252 -7.78 -24.59 -16.25
C THR A 252 -7.07 -23.35 -15.73
N ILE A 253 -6.70 -23.38 -14.45
CA ILE A 253 -5.74 -22.44 -13.84
C ILE A 253 -4.43 -23.16 -13.54
N THR A 254 -3.32 -22.43 -13.63
CA THR A 254 -2.03 -22.87 -13.12
C THR A 254 -1.98 -22.66 -11.61
N VAL A 255 -1.39 -23.61 -10.88
CA VAL A 255 -1.19 -23.58 -9.42
C VAL A 255 0.17 -24.17 -9.05
N GLY A 256 0.60 -23.94 -7.81
CA GLY A 256 1.84 -24.48 -7.23
C GLY A 256 3.01 -23.49 -7.25
N VAL A 257 4.24 -24.01 -7.19
CA VAL A 257 5.47 -23.21 -7.08
C VAL A 257 6.51 -23.57 -8.15
N THR A 258 7.67 -22.89 -8.14
CA THR A 258 8.76 -23.13 -9.10
C THR A 258 10.02 -23.72 -8.45
N ASP A 259 11.04 -23.98 -9.26
CA ASP A 259 12.38 -24.37 -8.82
C ASP A 259 13.13 -23.28 -8.01
N LYS A 260 12.56 -22.07 -7.93
CA LYS A 260 13.11 -20.92 -7.18
C LYS A 260 12.46 -20.69 -5.82
N ALA A 261 11.38 -21.43 -5.50
CA ALA A 261 10.78 -21.33 -4.17
C ALA A 261 11.75 -21.89 -3.10
N SER A 262 11.66 -21.39 -1.87
CA SER A 262 12.53 -21.81 -0.76
C SER A 262 12.50 -23.32 -0.51
N ILE A 263 11.34 -23.96 -0.70
CA ILE A 263 11.21 -25.38 -0.98
C ILE A 263 10.88 -25.55 -2.48
N PRO A 264 11.81 -26.01 -3.33
CA PRO A 264 11.61 -26.10 -4.77
C PRO A 264 10.45 -27.02 -5.15
N GLY A 265 9.67 -26.64 -6.17
CA GLY A 265 8.52 -27.43 -6.64
C GLY A 265 8.15 -27.22 -8.10
N GLU A 266 6.98 -27.72 -8.49
CA GLU A 266 6.50 -27.70 -9.87
C GLU A 266 5.09 -27.10 -10.05
N LEU A 267 4.93 -26.31 -11.13
CA LEU A 267 3.65 -25.75 -11.57
C LEU A 267 2.84 -26.79 -12.34
N PHE A 268 1.54 -26.87 -12.07
CA PHE A 268 0.61 -27.72 -12.83
C PHE A 268 -0.76 -27.06 -13.00
N ALA A 269 -1.59 -27.66 -13.86
CA ALA A 269 -2.92 -27.16 -14.17
C ALA A 269 -4.01 -27.93 -13.39
N ILE A 270 -4.98 -27.20 -12.84
CA ILE A 270 -6.22 -27.75 -12.25
C ILE A 270 -7.46 -27.14 -12.93
N PRO A 271 -8.63 -27.81 -12.88
CA PRO A 271 -9.86 -27.28 -13.47
C PRO A 271 -10.25 -25.90 -12.90
N GLN A 272 -10.71 -25.01 -13.77
CA GLN A 272 -11.34 -23.75 -13.38
C GLN A 272 -12.86 -23.92 -13.28
N ALA A 273 -13.50 -23.19 -12.36
CA ALA A 273 -14.94 -23.10 -12.26
C ALA A 273 -15.55 -22.46 -13.52
N ALA A 274 -16.74 -22.91 -13.92
CA ALA A 274 -17.42 -22.37 -15.10
C ALA A 274 -17.77 -20.88 -14.97
N HIS A 275 -17.96 -20.40 -13.74
CA HIS A 275 -18.11 -19.00 -13.37
C HIS A 275 -17.23 -18.70 -12.15
N THR A 276 -16.54 -17.57 -12.16
CA THR A 276 -15.79 -17.04 -11.02
C THR A 276 -16.31 -15.67 -10.64
N TYR A 277 -16.46 -15.43 -9.33
CA TYR A 277 -16.98 -14.18 -8.78
C TYR A 277 -16.03 -13.00 -8.91
N ARG A 278 -16.60 -11.79 -8.87
CA ARG A 278 -15.86 -10.56 -8.66
C ARG A 278 -15.34 -10.48 -7.23
N TYR A 279 -14.12 -9.98 -7.08
CA TYR A 279 -13.52 -9.72 -5.78
C TYR A 279 -12.54 -8.54 -5.80
N LEU A 280 -12.24 -7.99 -4.62
CA LEU A 280 -11.25 -6.93 -4.40
C LEU A 280 -10.20 -7.45 -3.42
N SER A 281 -8.92 -7.29 -3.77
CA SER A 281 -7.78 -7.82 -3.02
C SER A 281 -6.62 -6.82 -2.97
N MET A 282 -5.71 -7.01 -2.01
CA MET A 282 -4.36 -6.44 -2.07
C MET A 282 -3.42 -7.53 -2.58
N GLU A 283 -2.95 -7.35 -3.81
CA GLU A 283 -1.99 -8.25 -4.45
C GLU A 283 -0.56 -7.76 -4.18
N TYR A 284 0.41 -8.66 -4.30
CA TYR A 284 1.82 -8.34 -4.10
C TYR A 284 2.76 -9.19 -4.96
N SER A 285 4.04 -8.79 -4.97
CA SER A 285 5.00 -9.16 -6.03
C SER A 285 6.07 -10.18 -5.66
N ASP A 286 6.26 -10.53 -4.39
CA ASP A 286 7.33 -11.42 -3.95
C ASP A 286 7.13 -11.91 -2.51
N PHE A 287 7.32 -13.21 -2.30
CA PHE A 287 7.48 -13.89 -1.01
C PHE A 287 8.04 -15.30 -1.28
N GLU A 288 9.09 -15.72 -0.57
CA GLU A 288 9.65 -17.08 -0.60
C GLU A 288 9.96 -17.69 -1.99
N GLY A 289 10.12 -16.86 -3.04
CA GLY A 289 10.30 -17.29 -4.42
C GLY A 289 9.05 -17.87 -5.10
N PHE A 290 7.86 -17.61 -4.54
CA PHE A 290 6.57 -18.08 -5.07
C PHE A 290 6.15 -17.28 -6.33
N PRO A 291 5.27 -17.83 -7.20
CA PRO A 291 4.96 -17.21 -8.48
C PRO A 291 4.07 -15.98 -8.31
N ALA A 292 4.62 -14.79 -8.53
CA ALA A 292 3.88 -13.53 -8.51
C ALA A 292 2.95 -13.35 -9.74
N PRO A 293 1.85 -12.59 -9.63
CA PRO A 293 1.36 -11.91 -8.42
C PRO A 293 0.72 -12.88 -7.43
N LEU A 294 0.80 -12.53 -6.15
CA LEU A 294 0.28 -13.32 -5.04
C LEU A 294 -0.94 -12.63 -4.41
N THR A 295 -1.92 -13.44 -4.00
CA THR A 295 -3.21 -13.03 -3.46
C THR A 295 -3.31 -13.43 -1.98
N ASN A 296 -3.32 -12.45 -1.07
CA ASN A 296 -3.52 -12.64 0.38
C ASN A 296 -5.01 -12.72 0.80
N GLY A 297 -5.92 -12.53 -0.16
CA GLY A 297 -7.35 -12.42 0.09
C GLY A 297 -7.83 -10.97 0.18
N GLY A 298 -9.08 -10.81 0.62
CA GLY A 298 -9.84 -9.57 0.48
C GLY A 298 -11.33 -9.84 0.63
N LEU A 299 -12.19 -9.28 -0.23
CA LEU A 299 -13.65 -9.48 -0.21
C LEU A 299 -14.22 -9.86 -1.58
N ASN A 300 -15.04 -10.90 -1.66
CA ASN A 300 -15.78 -11.29 -2.86
C ASN A 300 -17.25 -10.84 -2.85
N GLU A 301 -17.91 -10.90 -4.01
CA GLU A 301 -19.25 -10.34 -4.19
C GLU A 301 -20.42 -11.09 -3.54
N ASN A 302 -20.15 -12.25 -2.92
CA ASN A 302 -21.10 -12.95 -2.06
C ASN A 302 -20.98 -12.52 -0.58
N GLY A 303 -19.96 -11.71 -0.24
CA GLY A 303 -19.68 -11.30 1.12
C GLY A 303 -18.77 -12.28 1.88
N VAL A 304 -18.01 -13.12 1.17
CA VAL A 304 -16.93 -13.93 1.77
C VAL A 304 -15.65 -13.12 1.77
N THR A 305 -14.99 -13.05 2.91
CA THR A 305 -13.66 -12.45 3.08
C THR A 305 -12.63 -13.53 3.41
N VAL A 306 -11.41 -13.35 2.92
CA VAL A 306 -10.25 -14.20 3.23
C VAL A 306 -9.11 -13.33 3.72
N ARG A 307 -8.40 -13.80 4.75
CA ARG A 307 -7.07 -13.34 5.15
C ARG A 307 -6.18 -14.57 5.25
N ASP A 308 -5.11 -14.63 4.47
CA ASP A 308 -3.98 -15.50 4.82
C ASP A 308 -3.36 -15.03 6.16
N VAL A 309 -2.82 -15.96 6.92
CA VAL A 309 -1.97 -15.70 8.08
C VAL A 309 -0.86 -16.74 8.15
N TRP A 310 0.38 -16.28 8.27
CA TRP A 310 1.56 -17.12 8.48
C TRP A 310 1.38 -18.05 9.70
N ALA A 311 1.74 -19.33 9.56
CA ALA A 311 1.61 -20.33 10.63
C ALA A 311 2.56 -21.53 10.44
N GLN A 312 3.75 -21.45 11.04
CA GLN A 312 4.82 -22.43 10.88
C GLN A 312 4.50 -23.79 11.53
N ASN A 313 4.74 -24.87 10.78
CA ASN A 313 4.76 -26.22 11.31
C ASN A 313 6.13 -26.56 11.91
N ARG A 314 6.13 -27.58 12.78
CA ARG A 314 7.36 -28.15 13.36
C ARG A 314 8.37 -28.61 12.30
N GLU A 315 9.65 -28.42 12.60
CA GLU A 315 10.76 -28.75 11.68
C GLU A 315 10.69 -30.19 11.17
N GLU A 316 10.27 -31.15 12.01
CA GLU A 316 10.17 -32.55 11.60
C GLU A 316 9.12 -32.77 10.50
N LEU A 317 8.03 -32.00 10.49
CA LEU A 317 7.01 -32.07 9.44
C LEU A 317 7.47 -31.34 8.18
N VAL A 318 8.07 -30.14 8.32
CA VAL A 318 8.60 -29.38 7.18
C VAL A 318 9.66 -30.20 6.44
N ALA A 319 10.54 -30.91 7.16
CA ALA A 319 11.55 -31.80 6.60
C ALA A 319 11.00 -33.03 5.84
N MET A 320 9.72 -33.38 6.01
CA MET A 320 9.05 -34.43 5.22
C MET A 320 8.57 -33.93 3.85
N THR A 321 8.60 -32.61 3.60
CA THR A 321 8.06 -32.01 2.38
C THR A 321 8.83 -32.50 1.15
N PRO A 322 8.18 -33.09 0.13
CA PRO A 322 8.86 -33.56 -1.07
C PRO A 322 9.63 -32.45 -1.78
N THR A 323 10.73 -32.78 -2.46
CA THR A 323 11.43 -31.85 -3.36
C THR A 323 11.76 -32.57 -4.67
N PRO A 324 11.17 -32.16 -5.82
CA PRO A 324 10.22 -31.06 -5.98
C PRO A 324 8.89 -31.33 -5.24
N GLN A 325 8.34 -30.30 -4.59
CA GLN A 325 6.97 -30.34 -4.07
C GLN A 325 5.94 -30.09 -5.17
N ARG A 326 4.74 -30.64 -4.98
CA ARG A 326 3.60 -30.46 -5.87
C ARG A 326 2.30 -30.44 -5.08
N GLY A 327 1.63 -29.28 -5.10
CA GLY A 327 0.36 -29.01 -4.44
C GLY A 327 -0.13 -27.60 -4.77
N VAL A 328 -1.26 -27.20 -4.21
CA VAL A 328 -1.74 -25.80 -4.25
C VAL A 328 -1.02 -24.99 -3.17
N GLN A 329 -0.64 -23.74 -3.46
CA GLN A 329 -0.01 -22.86 -2.47
C GLN A 329 -1.03 -21.89 -1.83
N TYR A 330 -0.69 -21.29 -0.69
CA TYR A 330 -1.62 -20.46 0.09
C TYR A 330 -2.34 -19.36 -0.72
N SER A 331 -1.62 -18.64 -1.57
CA SER A 331 -2.20 -17.62 -2.44
C SER A 331 -3.07 -18.22 -3.55
N ASP A 332 -2.87 -19.47 -3.96
CA ASP A 332 -3.81 -20.17 -4.84
C ASP A 332 -5.10 -20.50 -4.07
N LEU A 333 -5.00 -20.96 -2.82
CA LEU A 333 -6.14 -21.25 -1.96
C LEU A 333 -6.98 -19.98 -1.72
N ALA A 334 -6.37 -18.90 -1.25
CA ALA A 334 -7.05 -17.62 -1.03
C ALA A 334 -7.73 -17.09 -2.29
N ARG A 335 -7.02 -17.12 -3.44
CA ARG A 335 -7.58 -16.72 -4.75
C ARG A 335 -8.75 -17.61 -5.17
N ILE A 336 -8.64 -18.93 -5.03
CA ILE A 336 -9.68 -19.87 -5.46
C ILE A 336 -10.93 -19.77 -4.57
N VAL A 337 -10.78 -19.58 -3.26
CA VAL A 337 -11.92 -19.30 -2.35
C VAL A 337 -12.61 -18.00 -2.77
N MET A 338 -11.85 -16.95 -3.02
CA MET A 338 -12.39 -15.65 -3.46
C MET A 338 -13.11 -15.74 -4.82
N GLU A 339 -12.56 -16.51 -5.76
CA GLU A 339 -13.16 -16.81 -7.06
C GLU A 339 -14.45 -17.66 -6.96
N ARG A 340 -14.62 -18.52 -5.94
CA ARG A 340 -15.61 -19.63 -5.98
C ARG A 340 -16.56 -19.78 -4.79
N ALA A 341 -16.29 -19.20 -3.63
CA ALA A 341 -17.12 -19.37 -2.42
C ALA A 341 -18.28 -18.36 -2.31
N ARG A 342 -19.40 -18.79 -1.71
CA ARG A 342 -20.56 -17.95 -1.35
C ARG A 342 -20.78 -17.83 0.17
N THR A 343 -20.19 -18.71 0.95
CA THR A 343 -20.17 -18.68 2.43
C THR A 343 -18.77 -18.97 2.95
N ALA A 344 -18.51 -18.67 4.22
CA ALA A 344 -17.24 -18.98 4.86
C ALA A 344 -16.98 -20.49 4.88
N ARG A 345 -18.00 -21.27 5.26
CA ARG A 345 -17.97 -22.74 5.26
C ARG A 345 -17.65 -23.33 3.88
N GLU A 346 -18.27 -22.83 2.81
CA GLU A 346 -17.97 -23.26 1.44
C GLU A 346 -16.51 -22.94 1.07
N GLY A 347 -15.94 -21.85 1.61
CA GLY A 347 -14.52 -21.54 1.49
C GLY A 347 -13.62 -22.58 2.16
N VAL A 348 -13.96 -23.04 3.37
CA VAL A 348 -13.25 -24.13 4.06
C VAL A 348 -13.36 -25.44 3.30
N GLU A 349 -14.56 -25.78 2.82
CA GLU A 349 -14.81 -26.97 2.00
C GLU A 349 -13.98 -26.96 0.71
N ILE A 350 -13.88 -25.81 0.03
CA ILE A 350 -13.01 -25.61 -1.15
C ILE A 350 -11.53 -25.82 -0.82
N ILE A 351 -11.03 -25.29 0.31
CA ILE A 351 -9.63 -25.50 0.74
C ILE A 351 -9.40 -26.99 1.01
N GLY A 352 -10.29 -27.61 1.79
CA GLY A 352 -10.21 -29.02 2.13
C GLY A 352 -10.21 -29.95 0.92
N ASP A 353 -11.08 -29.71 -0.07
CA ASP A 353 -11.13 -30.46 -1.32
C ASP A 353 -9.83 -30.31 -2.13
N LEU A 354 -9.26 -29.10 -2.22
CA LEU A 354 -8.01 -28.87 -2.92
C LEU A 354 -6.82 -29.54 -2.22
N MET A 355 -6.76 -29.48 -0.90
CA MET A 355 -5.77 -30.18 -0.08
C MET A 355 -5.89 -31.71 -0.22
N ASN A 356 -7.11 -32.24 -0.14
CA ASN A 356 -7.39 -33.67 -0.30
C ASN A 356 -7.04 -34.18 -1.72
N LEU A 357 -7.27 -33.38 -2.77
CA LEU A 357 -6.95 -33.74 -4.15
C LEU A 357 -5.45 -33.58 -4.47
N TYR A 358 -4.88 -32.42 -4.16
CA TYR A 358 -3.58 -31.99 -4.69
C TYR A 358 -2.48 -31.87 -3.64
N GLY A 359 -2.83 -31.71 -2.36
CA GLY A 359 -1.88 -31.37 -1.28
C GLY A 359 -1.40 -29.92 -1.35
N GLU A 360 -0.54 -29.55 -0.40
CA GLU A 360 0.04 -28.20 -0.31
C GLU A 360 1.36 -28.07 -1.09
N ALA A 361 1.60 -26.89 -1.65
CA ALA A 361 2.95 -26.41 -1.97
C ALA A 361 3.27 -25.25 -1.01
N THR A 362 4.26 -25.45 -0.14
CA THR A 362 4.43 -24.68 1.10
C THR A 362 5.85 -24.12 1.25
N TYR A 363 5.99 -23.14 2.14
CA TYR A 363 7.27 -22.65 2.64
C TYR A 363 7.54 -23.11 4.09
N GLY A 364 6.56 -23.76 4.74
CA GLY A 364 6.66 -24.16 6.15
C GLY A 364 5.33 -24.41 6.88
N GLY A 365 4.19 -24.18 6.23
CA GLY A 365 2.84 -24.18 6.81
C GLY A 365 2.19 -22.80 6.68
N ASN A 366 0.86 -22.76 6.62
CA ASN A 366 0.09 -21.52 6.49
C ASN A 366 -1.32 -21.66 7.11
N THR A 367 -1.99 -20.55 7.41
CA THR A 367 -3.41 -20.55 7.77
C THR A 367 -4.24 -19.56 6.94
N HIS A 368 -5.54 -19.81 6.85
CA HIS A 368 -6.52 -18.84 6.34
C HIS A 368 -7.60 -18.56 7.38
N LEU A 369 -7.86 -17.27 7.65
CA LEU A 369 -9.13 -16.82 8.23
C LEU A 369 -10.12 -16.57 7.08
N VAL A 370 -11.15 -17.41 7.00
CA VAL A 370 -12.28 -17.24 6.08
C VAL A 370 -13.50 -16.79 6.89
N ALA A 371 -14.18 -15.73 6.49
CA ALA A 371 -15.40 -15.29 7.19
C ALA A 371 -16.47 -14.77 6.23
N ASP A 372 -17.71 -14.80 6.68
CA ASP A 372 -18.85 -14.19 6.01
C ASP A 372 -19.65 -13.34 7.02
N ARG A 373 -20.89 -12.97 6.68
CA ARG A 373 -21.78 -12.19 7.55
C ARG A 373 -22.27 -12.94 8.80
N ASP A 374 -22.10 -14.26 8.84
CA ASP A 374 -22.74 -15.14 9.82
C ASP A 374 -21.74 -15.81 10.76
N GLU A 375 -20.55 -16.18 10.26
CA GLU A 375 -19.48 -16.89 10.99
C GLU A 375 -18.07 -16.62 10.44
N GLY A 376 -17.05 -17.07 11.19
CA GLY A 376 -15.66 -17.15 10.75
C GLY A 376 -15.11 -18.55 10.89
N TRP A 377 -13.96 -18.81 10.28
CA TRP A 377 -13.25 -20.08 10.29
C TRP A 377 -11.74 -19.84 10.21
N VAL A 378 -10.98 -20.51 11.08
CA VAL A 378 -9.53 -20.68 10.91
C VAL A 378 -9.32 -22.00 10.19
N VAL A 379 -8.53 -22.01 9.12
CA VAL A 379 -8.04 -23.22 8.44
C VAL A 379 -6.53 -23.23 8.55
N TRP A 380 -5.92 -24.36 8.92
CA TRP A 380 -4.48 -24.56 8.94
C TRP A 380 -4.10 -25.61 7.90
N GLU A 381 -3.34 -25.19 6.89
CA GLU A 381 -2.72 -26.05 5.89
C GLU A 381 -1.31 -26.46 6.35
N MET A 382 -1.01 -27.76 6.29
CA MET A 382 0.20 -28.30 6.89
C MET A 382 1.13 -28.99 5.90
N ALA A 383 2.42 -28.72 6.10
CA ALA A 383 3.56 -29.21 5.35
C ALA A 383 3.75 -30.75 5.39
N GLY A 384 4.85 -31.23 4.80
CA GLY A 384 5.24 -32.65 4.86
C GLY A 384 4.64 -33.55 3.78
N GLY A 385 3.83 -32.99 2.87
CA GLY A 385 3.26 -33.72 1.72
C GLY A 385 2.20 -34.76 2.07
N GLN A 386 1.69 -34.76 3.30
CA GLN A 386 0.73 -35.75 3.82
C GLN A 386 -0.74 -35.34 3.67
N LYS A 387 -1.00 -34.21 2.99
CA LYS A 387 -2.34 -33.62 2.78
C LYS A 387 -3.07 -33.31 4.09
N LEU A 388 -2.31 -32.93 5.11
CA LEU A 388 -2.82 -32.60 6.44
C LEU A 388 -3.41 -31.19 6.42
N TRP A 389 -4.63 -31.06 6.94
CA TRP A 389 -5.26 -29.78 7.22
C TRP A 389 -6.29 -29.93 8.34
N ALA A 390 -6.54 -28.84 9.05
CA ALA A 390 -7.56 -28.77 10.09
C ALA A 390 -8.24 -27.40 10.09
N ALA A 391 -9.49 -27.32 10.50
CA ALA A 391 -10.27 -26.08 10.55
C ALA A 391 -11.17 -26.01 11.78
N GLU A 392 -11.25 -24.82 12.37
CA GLU A 392 -12.03 -24.48 13.56
C GLU A 392 -12.97 -23.32 13.23
N ARG A 393 -14.24 -23.45 13.58
CA ARG A 393 -15.26 -22.41 13.40
C ARG A 393 -15.23 -21.40 14.54
N LEU A 394 -15.29 -20.12 14.19
CA LEU A 394 -15.39 -19.00 15.12
C LEU A 394 -16.84 -18.54 15.26
N GLY A 395 -17.29 -18.42 16.51
CA GLY A 395 -18.65 -18.12 16.91
C GLY A 395 -19.06 -16.65 16.76
N THR A 396 -20.29 -16.35 17.17
CA THR A 396 -20.86 -15.00 17.05
C THR A 396 -20.46 -14.06 18.18
N ASP A 397 -19.96 -14.60 19.30
CA ASP A 397 -19.46 -13.86 20.46
C ASP A 397 -17.93 -14.00 20.66
N ASP A 398 -17.23 -14.49 19.65
CA ASP A 398 -15.77 -14.68 19.65
C ASP A 398 -14.96 -13.45 19.23
N VAL A 399 -13.75 -13.40 19.77
CA VAL A 399 -12.63 -12.61 19.21
C VAL A 399 -11.48 -13.59 19.03
N ARG A 400 -10.93 -13.67 17.82
CA ARG A 400 -9.72 -14.45 17.52
C ARG A 400 -8.68 -13.51 16.92
N VAL A 401 -7.44 -13.62 17.38
CA VAL A 401 -6.31 -12.93 16.75
C VAL A 401 -5.35 -14.00 16.24
N LEU A 402 -5.12 -14.04 14.95
CA LEU A 402 -4.14 -14.94 14.34
C LEU A 402 -2.86 -14.12 14.13
N TYR A 403 -1.81 -14.50 14.87
CA TYR A 403 -0.47 -13.92 14.79
C TYR A 403 0.58 -14.75 15.56
N PRO A 404 1.09 -15.89 15.03
CA PRO A 404 0.65 -16.64 13.86
C PRO A 404 -0.74 -17.25 14.05
N GLY A 405 -1.25 -17.84 12.97
CA GLY A 405 -2.44 -18.68 13.04
C GLY A 405 -2.23 -19.90 13.94
N TYR A 406 -3.30 -20.32 14.60
CA TYR A 406 -3.30 -21.46 15.50
C TYR A 406 -4.70 -22.07 15.60
N ILE A 407 -4.74 -23.38 15.90
CA ILE A 407 -5.90 -24.13 16.36
C ILE A 407 -5.42 -24.90 17.59
N GLU A 408 -6.17 -24.85 18.69
CA GLU A 408 -5.83 -25.51 19.96
C GLU A 408 -6.47 -26.90 20.01
N ASP A 409 -7.31 -27.16 21.03
CA ASP A 409 -7.97 -28.43 21.28
C ASP A 409 -8.96 -28.78 20.14
N PHE A 410 -8.90 -30.02 19.67
CA PHE A 410 -9.59 -30.48 18.48
C PHE A 410 -10.23 -31.85 18.71
N PRO A 411 -11.52 -32.05 18.36
CA PRO A 411 -12.20 -33.32 18.59
C PRO A 411 -11.61 -34.43 17.70
N THR A 412 -11.28 -35.58 18.29
CA THR A 412 -10.82 -36.75 17.51
C THR A 412 -11.92 -37.38 16.66
N ASP A 413 -13.19 -37.17 17.03
CA ASP A 413 -14.39 -37.44 16.21
C ASP A 413 -14.94 -36.13 15.61
N PHE A 414 -14.09 -35.42 14.87
CA PHE A 414 -14.47 -34.17 14.20
C PHE A 414 -15.52 -34.37 13.10
N ALA A 415 -15.67 -35.58 12.55
CA ALA A 415 -16.64 -35.89 11.50
C ALA A 415 -18.11 -35.68 11.95
N ALA A 416 -18.37 -35.73 13.26
CA ALA A 416 -19.67 -35.40 13.85
C ALA A 416 -19.81 -33.92 14.27
N SER A 417 -18.74 -33.12 14.17
CA SER A 417 -18.72 -31.73 14.62
C SER A 417 -19.24 -30.75 13.55
N PRO A 418 -20.17 -29.84 13.87
CA PRO A 418 -20.55 -28.77 12.95
C PRO A 418 -19.50 -27.64 12.90
N ASP A 419 -18.59 -27.59 13.88
CA ASP A 419 -17.65 -26.50 14.13
C ASP A 419 -16.19 -26.88 13.79
N HIS A 420 -15.92 -28.11 13.32
CA HIS A 420 -14.59 -28.58 12.95
C HIS A 420 -14.61 -29.33 11.62
N MET A 421 -13.53 -29.22 10.85
CA MET A 421 -13.27 -30.01 9.64
C MET A 421 -11.78 -30.32 9.55
N ALA A 422 -11.37 -31.45 8.97
CA ALA A 422 -9.96 -31.79 8.79
C ALA A 422 -9.77 -32.90 7.75
N SER A 423 -8.52 -33.21 7.43
CA SER A 423 -8.16 -34.41 6.68
C SER A 423 -8.40 -35.69 7.50
N ASP A 424 -8.83 -36.78 6.85
CA ASP A 424 -9.14 -38.07 7.51
C ASP A 424 -7.98 -38.63 8.36
N ASN A 425 -6.74 -38.30 7.99
CA ASN A 425 -5.51 -38.75 8.64
C ASN A 425 -4.99 -37.83 9.76
N ILE A 426 -5.67 -36.71 10.07
CA ILE A 426 -5.16 -35.69 11.02
C ILE A 426 -4.90 -36.24 12.43
N VAL A 427 -5.67 -37.22 12.90
CA VAL A 427 -5.44 -37.84 14.21
C VAL A 427 -4.43 -38.99 14.11
N SER A 428 -4.64 -39.90 13.14
CA SER A 428 -3.81 -41.11 13.02
C SER A 428 -2.35 -40.78 12.72
N PHE A 429 -2.09 -39.76 11.90
CA PHE A 429 -0.72 -39.35 11.59
C PHE A 429 0.03 -38.82 12.84
N ALA A 430 -0.62 -38.01 13.67
CA ALA A 430 -0.03 -37.53 14.92
C ALA A 430 0.32 -38.68 15.89
N VAL A 431 -0.53 -39.72 15.95
CA VAL A 431 -0.26 -40.95 16.73
C VAL A 431 0.90 -41.74 16.13
N GLU A 432 0.94 -41.94 14.81
CA GLU A 432 2.00 -42.68 14.12
C GLU A 432 3.38 -42.02 14.27
N GLN A 433 3.44 -40.68 14.29
CA GLN A 433 4.67 -39.94 14.56
C GLN A 433 5.04 -39.86 16.06
N GLY A 434 4.16 -40.31 16.96
CA GLY A 434 4.33 -40.14 18.42
C GLY A 434 4.24 -38.68 18.88
N TRP A 435 3.57 -37.82 18.10
CA TRP A 435 3.35 -36.41 18.43
C TRP A 435 2.13 -36.20 19.33
N TRP A 436 1.24 -37.18 19.40
CA TRP A 436 0.15 -37.23 20.38
C TRP A 436 -0.08 -38.69 20.83
N ASP A 437 -0.38 -38.89 22.12
CA ASP A 437 -0.65 -40.19 22.73
C ASP A 437 -2.09 -40.22 23.28
N PRO A 438 -3.02 -41.01 22.70
CA PRO A 438 -4.40 -41.10 23.16
C PRO A 438 -4.54 -41.67 24.58
N ASP A 439 -3.58 -42.50 25.02
CA ASP A 439 -3.57 -43.11 26.35
C ASP A 439 -2.73 -42.29 27.36
N GLY A 440 -2.10 -41.21 26.90
CA GLY A 440 -1.06 -40.41 27.60
C GLY A 440 -1.50 -39.58 28.80
N GLY A 441 -2.60 -39.94 29.47
CA GLY A 441 -3.09 -39.28 30.69
C GLY A 441 -4.28 -38.34 30.52
N GLY A 442 -4.95 -38.35 29.36
CA GLY A 442 -6.22 -37.65 29.14
C GLY A 442 -6.11 -36.21 28.66
N ALA A 443 -4.95 -35.80 28.13
CA ALA A 443 -4.83 -34.55 27.40
C ALA A 443 -5.65 -34.61 26.09
N PRO A 444 -6.39 -33.54 25.72
CA PRO A 444 -7.09 -33.49 24.44
C PRO A 444 -6.09 -33.60 23.27
N PHE A 445 -6.59 -33.99 22.10
CA PHE A 445 -5.83 -33.81 20.86
C PHE A 445 -5.79 -32.32 20.54
N ASN A 446 -4.60 -31.75 20.33
CA ASN A 446 -4.41 -30.33 20.13
C ASN A 446 -3.56 -30.11 18.87
N ILE A 447 -4.06 -29.31 17.93
CA ILE A 447 -3.48 -29.17 16.59
C ILE A 447 -2.12 -28.47 16.65
N PHE A 448 -2.01 -27.37 17.40
CA PHE A 448 -0.73 -26.67 17.57
C PHE A 448 0.31 -27.55 18.29
N ASP A 449 -0.09 -28.32 19.30
CA ASP A 449 0.84 -29.23 19.99
C ASP A 449 1.32 -30.38 19.09
N ALA A 450 0.44 -30.96 18.27
CA ALA A 450 0.84 -31.99 17.31
C ALA A 450 1.73 -31.45 16.17
N TYR A 451 1.34 -30.31 15.57
CA TYR A 451 1.83 -29.88 14.26
C TYR A 451 2.55 -28.53 14.21
N GLY A 452 2.24 -27.61 15.13
CA GLY A 452 2.87 -26.29 15.20
C GLY A 452 4.33 -26.33 15.64
N GLU A 453 5.07 -25.26 15.32
CA GLU A 453 6.48 -25.07 15.67
C GLU A 453 6.80 -25.37 17.15
N LYS A 454 8.05 -25.79 17.44
CA LYS A 454 8.47 -26.24 18.78
C LYS A 454 9.67 -25.45 19.29
N GLY A 455 9.53 -24.86 20.48
CA GLY A 455 10.60 -24.14 21.16
C GLY A 455 10.13 -23.61 22.51
N ASP A 456 11.08 -23.19 23.37
CA ASP A 456 10.85 -22.86 24.79
C ASP A 456 9.78 -21.76 25.07
N ASN A 457 9.29 -21.04 24.05
CA ASN A 457 8.28 -19.98 24.17
C ASN A 457 7.28 -19.98 23.00
N LEU A 458 7.19 -21.08 22.25
CA LEU A 458 6.28 -21.23 21.12
C LEU A 458 5.07 -22.06 21.58
N THR A 459 4.07 -21.37 22.11
CA THR A 459 2.77 -21.93 22.48
C THR A 459 1.69 -21.27 21.63
N ALA A 460 0.64 -22.02 21.29
CA ALA A 460 -0.57 -21.41 20.75
C ALA A 460 -1.04 -20.29 21.69
N ARG A 461 -1.60 -19.22 21.11
CA ARG A 461 -2.41 -18.19 21.78
C ARG A 461 -1.73 -17.31 22.84
N ASP A 462 -1.00 -17.88 23.78
CA ASP A 462 -0.22 -17.21 24.83
C ASP A 462 1.27 -17.05 24.45
N GLY A 463 1.70 -17.61 23.32
CA GLY A 463 3.05 -17.44 22.77
C GLY A 463 3.38 -15.99 22.46
N GLY A 464 4.66 -15.62 22.59
CA GLY A 464 5.10 -14.25 22.39
C GLY A 464 5.61 -13.99 20.97
N PHE A 465 4.74 -13.52 20.08
CA PHE A 465 5.08 -13.09 18.72
C PHE A 465 5.05 -11.55 18.65
N LYS A 466 6.12 -10.93 18.15
CA LYS A 466 6.49 -9.51 18.43
C LYS A 466 6.18 -9.13 19.89
N PHE A 467 5.32 -8.13 20.14
CA PHE A 467 5.15 -7.52 21.48
C PHE A 467 4.09 -8.13 22.40
N MET A 468 3.12 -8.88 21.87
CA MET A 468 1.94 -9.33 22.60
C MET A 468 1.54 -10.72 22.14
N SER A 469 1.07 -11.56 23.07
CA SER A 469 0.40 -12.79 22.70
C SER A 469 -0.94 -12.51 22.03
N GLN A 470 -1.41 -13.48 21.23
CA GLN A 470 -2.72 -13.43 20.59
C GLN A 470 -3.82 -13.24 21.65
N ALA A 471 -3.78 -13.96 22.79
CA ALA A 471 -4.69 -13.78 23.92
C ALA A 471 -4.77 -12.32 24.41
N ALA A 472 -3.62 -11.66 24.58
CA ALA A 472 -3.58 -10.29 25.05
C ALA A 472 -4.14 -9.30 24.01
N LEU A 473 -4.07 -9.62 22.71
CA LEU A 473 -4.69 -8.87 21.63
C LEU A 473 -6.20 -9.16 21.51
N GLU A 474 -6.63 -10.41 21.76
CA GLU A 474 -8.04 -10.83 21.87
C GLU A 474 -8.73 -10.09 23.00
N ASP A 475 -8.18 -10.14 24.21
CA ASP A 475 -8.70 -9.44 25.39
C ASP A 475 -8.75 -7.92 25.18
N ALA A 476 -7.67 -7.33 24.64
CA ALA A 476 -7.63 -5.90 24.34
C ALA A 476 -8.67 -5.49 23.29
N THR A 477 -8.98 -6.36 22.34
CA THR A 477 -9.99 -6.13 21.30
C THR A 477 -11.40 -6.34 21.86
N ARG A 478 -11.65 -7.41 22.62
CA ARG A 478 -12.91 -7.68 23.32
C ARG A 478 -13.26 -6.55 24.30
N ALA A 479 -12.27 -5.98 24.99
CA ALA A 479 -12.44 -4.82 25.87
C ALA A 479 -12.92 -3.54 25.15
N MET A 480 -12.84 -3.48 23.81
CA MET A 480 -13.40 -2.39 23.02
C MET A 480 -14.87 -2.58 22.64
N ALA A 481 -15.52 -3.69 23.03
CA ALA A 481 -16.92 -3.95 22.70
C ALA A 481 -17.89 -2.86 23.23
N PRO A 482 -18.97 -2.54 22.51
CA PRO A 482 -19.29 -3.00 21.16
C PRO A 482 -18.34 -2.36 20.13
N LEU A 483 -17.77 -3.17 19.24
CA LEU A 483 -16.81 -2.73 18.24
C LEU A 483 -17.48 -1.98 17.09
N THR A 484 -16.75 -1.01 16.54
CA THR A 484 -17.09 -0.26 15.34
C THR A 484 -15.92 -0.36 14.37
N GLU A 485 -16.15 -0.04 13.09
CA GLU A 485 -15.07 0.05 12.09
C GLU A 485 -13.93 0.96 12.56
N GLU A 486 -14.23 2.06 13.25
CA GLU A 486 -13.22 2.95 13.86
C GLU A 486 -12.35 2.23 14.90
N LYS A 487 -12.97 1.47 15.81
CA LYS A 487 -12.26 0.73 16.86
C LYS A 487 -11.41 -0.39 16.27
N LEU A 488 -11.90 -1.09 15.24
CA LEU A 488 -11.12 -2.14 14.58
C LEU A 488 -9.97 -1.56 13.74
N MET A 489 -10.17 -0.42 13.06
CA MET A 489 -9.07 0.32 12.43
C MET A 489 -8.00 0.74 13.45
N GLU A 490 -8.38 1.10 14.67
CA GLU A 490 -7.44 1.43 15.75
C GLU A 490 -6.61 0.20 16.16
N ARG A 491 -7.21 -1.00 16.22
CA ARG A 491 -6.49 -2.27 16.47
C ARG A 491 -5.56 -2.64 15.32
N VAL A 492 -6.02 -2.57 14.07
CA VAL A 492 -5.20 -2.81 12.88
C VAL A 492 -4.09 -1.77 12.73
N ARG A 493 -4.22 -0.58 13.36
CA ARG A 493 -3.21 0.48 13.46
C ARG A 493 -2.28 0.35 14.68
N ASP A 494 -2.43 -0.67 15.53
CA ASP A 494 -1.62 -0.76 16.74
C ASP A 494 -0.14 -0.91 16.38
N ARG A 495 0.65 0.15 16.66
CA ARG A 495 2.09 0.23 16.34
C ARG A 495 2.96 -0.80 17.07
N ARG A 496 2.36 -1.67 17.89
CA ARG A 496 2.99 -2.84 18.53
C ARG A 496 2.87 -4.11 17.67
N ILE A 497 2.24 -4.03 16.50
CA ILE A 497 2.17 -5.09 15.50
C ILE A 497 2.34 -4.52 14.08
N ALA A 498 1.87 -3.31 13.82
CA ALA A 498 2.05 -2.63 12.54
C ALA A 498 3.36 -1.81 12.50
N ASP A 499 4.30 -2.20 11.65
CA ASP A 499 5.58 -1.50 11.41
C ASP A 499 5.85 -1.31 9.89
N ASP A 500 7.08 -1.44 9.37
CA ASP A 500 7.38 -1.33 7.92
C ASP A 500 7.20 -2.65 7.15
N GLU A 501 7.11 -3.79 7.84
CA GLU A 501 6.81 -5.09 7.23
C GLU A 501 5.34 -5.13 6.80
N ALA A 502 4.45 -4.52 7.60
CA ALA A 502 3.03 -4.37 7.32
C ALA A 502 2.77 -3.69 5.95
N GLY A 503 2.51 -4.51 4.94
CA GLY A 503 2.39 -4.10 3.53
C GLY A 503 1.14 -3.28 3.23
N TYR A 504 0.08 -3.45 4.00
CA TYR A 504 -1.21 -2.76 3.84
C TYR A 504 -2.12 -3.00 5.05
N GLY A 505 -3.09 -2.11 5.30
CA GLY A 505 -4.14 -2.36 6.29
C GLY A 505 -5.48 -2.68 5.63
N GLN A 506 -6.22 -3.66 6.13
CA GLN A 506 -7.61 -3.91 5.71
C GLN A 506 -8.56 -3.99 6.93
N VAL A 507 -9.80 -3.51 6.74
CA VAL A 507 -10.94 -3.73 7.63
C VAL A 507 -12.22 -3.93 6.80
N VAL A 508 -13.00 -4.95 7.14
CA VAL A 508 -14.25 -5.34 6.47
C VAL A 508 -15.36 -5.54 7.52
N SER A 509 -16.59 -5.20 7.16
CA SER A 509 -17.78 -5.44 8.00
C SER A 509 -18.87 -6.12 7.17
N LEU A 510 -19.28 -7.31 7.59
CA LEU A 510 -20.10 -8.23 6.81
C LEU A 510 -21.49 -8.35 7.44
N LYS A 511 -22.54 -8.17 6.63
CA LYS A 511 -23.95 -8.14 7.08
C LYS A 511 -24.87 -8.86 6.10
N ALA A 512 -26.01 -9.33 6.59
CA ALA A 512 -27.09 -9.84 5.77
C ALA A 512 -27.75 -8.73 4.92
N GLY A 513 -28.23 -9.09 3.73
CA GLY A 513 -29.04 -8.21 2.88
C GLY A 513 -28.30 -7.03 2.22
N VAL A 514 -26.96 -7.03 2.23
CA VAL A 514 -26.15 -6.03 1.51
C VAL A 514 -26.09 -6.43 0.02
N ASP A 515 -26.35 -5.48 -0.87
CA ASP A 515 -26.17 -5.68 -2.32
C ASP A 515 -24.68 -5.89 -2.64
N ALA A 516 -24.38 -6.78 -3.58
CA ALA A 516 -23.01 -7.10 -4.00
C ALA A 516 -22.18 -5.86 -4.38
N ASP A 517 -22.79 -4.82 -4.97
CA ASP A 517 -22.10 -3.56 -5.29
C ASP A 517 -21.80 -2.69 -4.06
N LEU A 518 -22.47 -2.93 -2.92
CA LEU A 518 -22.35 -2.19 -1.65
C LEU A 518 -21.47 -2.89 -0.61
N LEU A 519 -20.94 -4.07 -0.91
CA LEU A 519 -19.91 -4.73 -0.10
C LEU A 519 -18.63 -3.89 -0.09
N ARG A 520 -18.13 -3.52 1.09
CA ARG A 520 -17.08 -2.51 1.29
C ARG A 520 -15.87 -3.05 2.05
N VAL A 521 -14.69 -2.70 1.56
CA VAL A 521 -13.39 -2.85 2.24
C VAL A 521 -12.84 -1.45 2.56
N TRP A 522 -12.39 -1.25 3.79
CA TRP A 522 -11.48 -0.16 4.12
C TRP A 522 -10.06 -0.62 3.87
N ASN A 523 -9.31 0.11 3.05
CA ASN A 523 -7.93 -0.23 2.72
C ASN A 523 -6.96 0.93 2.97
N ALA A 524 -5.85 0.62 3.63
CA ALA A 524 -4.68 1.47 3.78
C ALA A 524 -3.56 0.92 2.86
N PRO A 525 -3.03 1.69 1.89
CA PRO A 525 -2.17 1.19 0.80
C PRO A 525 -0.68 0.98 1.17
N ALA A 526 -0.32 1.19 2.43
CA ALA A 526 0.87 0.70 3.10
C ALA A 526 0.49 0.47 4.57
N THR A 527 1.45 0.16 5.45
CA THR A 527 1.25 0.05 6.90
C THR A 527 0.25 1.07 7.45
N SER A 528 -0.72 0.55 8.18
CA SER A 528 -1.85 1.28 8.75
C SER A 528 -1.41 2.44 9.66
N VAL A 529 -0.21 2.38 10.27
CA VAL A 529 0.34 3.43 11.13
C VAL A 529 0.59 4.74 10.37
N SER A 530 1.05 4.65 9.13
CA SER A 530 1.42 5.81 8.29
C SER A 530 0.39 6.15 7.21
N SER A 531 -0.52 5.22 6.93
CA SER A 531 -1.46 5.26 5.80
C SER A 531 -2.91 5.43 6.26
N PRO A 532 -3.72 6.29 5.63
CA PRO A 532 -5.13 6.43 5.96
C PRO A 532 -5.96 5.30 5.35
N PHE A 533 -7.00 4.84 6.05
CA PHE A 533 -7.99 3.94 5.47
C PHE A 533 -8.90 4.68 4.47
N VAL A 534 -8.94 4.20 3.23
CA VAL A 534 -9.79 4.65 2.13
C VAL A 534 -10.90 3.61 1.90
N PRO A 535 -12.18 4.01 1.72
CA PRO A 535 -13.28 3.08 1.47
C PRO A 535 -13.35 2.69 -0.01
N TRP A 536 -13.48 1.40 -0.27
CA TRP A 536 -13.63 0.80 -1.59
C TRP A 536 -14.81 -0.18 -1.58
N TRP A 537 -15.74 -0.02 -2.50
CA TRP A 537 -16.86 -0.94 -2.68
C TRP A 537 -16.61 -1.87 -3.87
N LEU A 538 -17.15 -3.09 -3.87
CA LEU A 538 -17.08 -3.96 -5.05
C LEU A 538 -17.80 -3.38 -6.27
N GLY A 539 -18.76 -2.47 -6.06
CA GLY A 539 -19.44 -1.71 -7.12
C GLY A 539 -18.61 -0.60 -7.78
N VAL A 540 -17.33 -0.38 -7.42
CA VAL A 540 -16.50 0.59 -8.14
C VAL A 540 -16.13 0.07 -9.54
N GLY A 541 -16.02 0.97 -10.52
CA GLY A 541 -15.64 0.65 -11.90
C GLY A 541 -14.15 0.39 -12.11
N GLY A 542 -13.33 0.47 -11.07
CA GLY A 542 -11.89 0.21 -11.12
C GLY A 542 -11.09 0.94 -10.04
N VAL A 543 -9.79 0.66 -9.98
CA VAL A 543 -8.81 1.28 -9.07
C VAL A 543 -8.00 2.34 -9.85
N PRO A 544 -7.73 3.54 -9.30
CA PRO A 544 -6.91 4.55 -9.95
C PRO A 544 -5.43 4.11 -10.00
N PRO A 545 -4.65 4.57 -11.01
CA PRO A 545 -3.28 4.08 -11.26
C PRO A 545 -2.34 4.29 -10.07
N GLU A 546 -2.57 5.30 -9.24
CA GLU A 546 -1.79 5.54 -8.02
C GLU A 546 -1.89 4.41 -6.96
N PHE A 547 -2.93 3.58 -7.02
CA PHE A 547 -3.19 2.46 -6.09
C PHE A 547 -3.05 1.08 -6.76
N GLY A 548 -2.85 1.03 -8.08
CA GLY A 548 -2.57 -0.20 -8.83
C GLY A 548 -1.09 -0.60 -8.83
N GLU A 549 -0.73 -1.61 -9.63
CA GLU A 549 0.61 -2.19 -9.71
C GLU A 549 1.66 -1.18 -10.19
N HIS A 550 2.79 -1.05 -9.48
CA HIS A 550 3.96 -0.27 -9.92
C HIS A 550 5.23 -1.12 -9.77
N ARG A 551 6.28 -0.83 -10.56
CA ARG A 551 7.58 -1.52 -10.40
C ARG A 551 8.30 -1.17 -9.10
N TYR A 552 7.89 -0.11 -8.40
CA TYR A 552 8.49 0.31 -7.14
C TYR A 552 8.30 -0.80 -6.11
N LEU A 553 9.41 -1.25 -5.49
CA LEU A 553 9.43 -2.35 -4.51
C LEU A 553 9.12 -3.74 -5.09
N ALA A 554 8.92 -3.88 -6.40
CA ALA A 554 8.76 -5.19 -7.03
C ALA A 554 10.12 -5.91 -7.18
N THR A 555 10.22 -7.15 -6.69
CA THR A 555 11.47 -7.92 -6.73
C THR A 555 11.95 -8.17 -8.16
N GLY A 556 13.27 -8.09 -8.36
CA GLY A 556 13.90 -8.23 -9.68
C GLY A 556 13.67 -7.07 -10.66
N ALA A 557 12.72 -6.16 -10.40
CA ALA A 557 12.36 -5.07 -11.32
C ALA A 557 13.47 -4.03 -11.55
N SER A 558 14.57 -4.07 -10.79
CA SER A 558 15.78 -3.26 -11.03
C SER A 558 16.65 -3.79 -12.17
N ALA A 559 16.52 -5.08 -12.54
CA ALA A 559 17.32 -5.74 -13.56
C ALA A 559 16.73 -5.62 -14.99
N SER A 560 15.56 -5.01 -15.13
CA SER A 560 14.81 -4.92 -16.39
C SER A 560 14.34 -3.49 -16.72
N PHE A 561 13.90 -3.31 -17.98
CA PHE A 561 13.26 -2.08 -18.44
C PHE A 561 11.74 -2.18 -18.37
N LEU A 562 11.07 -1.05 -18.16
CA LEU A 562 9.61 -0.95 -18.10
C LEU A 562 8.98 -1.35 -19.44
N ASN A 563 7.95 -2.21 -19.40
CA ASN A 563 7.07 -2.44 -20.56
C ASN A 563 6.35 -1.12 -20.91
N PRO A 564 6.41 -0.62 -22.17
CA PRO A 564 5.70 0.60 -22.60
C PRO A 564 4.22 0.68 -22.21
N ASP A 565 3.50 -0.44 -22.07
CA ASP A 565 2.10 -0.46 -21.64
C ASP A 565 1.91 0.11 -20.22
N TYR A 566 2.91 -0.05 -19.35
CA TYR A 566 2.91 0.44 -17.97
C TYR A 566 3.45 1.88 -17.85
N GLN A 567 3.79 2.57 -18.95
CA GLN A 567 4.43 3.89 -18.88
C GLN A 567 3.58 4.97 -18.19
N LEU A 568 2.25 4.91 -18.32
CA LEU A 568 1.34 5.88 -17.68
C LEU A 568 1.03 5.49 -16.23
N GLN A 569 0.99 4.19 -15.95
CA GLN A 569 0.89 3.62 -14.61
C GLN A 569 2.08 4.10 -13.76
N GLU A 570 3.30 3.79 -14.21
CA GLU A 570 4.59 4.15 -13.57
C GLU A 570 4.85 5.67 -13.49
N ALA A 571 4.23 6.46 -14.37
CA ALA A 571 4.30 7.92 -14.32
C ALA A 571 3.38 8.56 -13.26
N SER A 572 2.43 7.80 -12.71
CA SER A 572 1.57 8.23 -11.60
C SER A 572 2.31 8.16 -10.26
N VAL A 573 1.70 8.68 -9.18
CA VAL A 573 2.31 8.62 -7.84
C VAL A 573 1.86 7.35 -7.13
N PHE A 574 2.76 6.38 -6.95
CA PHE A 574 2.45 5.17 -6.20
C PHE A 574 2.14 5.45 -4.71
N ALA A 575 0.97 5.02 -4.26
CA ALA A 575 0.46 5.23 -2.90
C ALA A 575 1.32 4.54 -1.84
N GLY A 576 1.68 3.26 -2.03
CA GLY A 576 2.48 2.50 -1.06
C GLY A 576 3.81 3.18 -0.74
N ARG A 577 4.55 3.59 -1.79
CA ARG A 577 5.80 4.34 -1.64
C ARG A 577 5.61 5.76 -1.08
N LEU A 578 4.47 6.42 -1.32
CA LEU A 578 4.17 7.72 -0.72
C LEU A 578 4.03 7.60 0.81
N PHE A 579 3.35 6.56 1.31
CA PHE A 579 3.11 6.36 2.73
C PHE A 579 4.25 5.65 3.47
N LYS A 580 5.04 4.76 2.83
CA LYS A 580 6.33 4.32 3.40
C LYS A 580 7.27 5.51 3.67
N ARG A 581 7.26 6.56 2.84
CA ARG A 581 7.98 7.81 3.16
C ARG A 581 7.42 8.55 4.39
N VAL A 582 6.09 8.54 4.58
CA VAL A 582 5.46 9.08 5.81
C VAL A 582 5.94 8.29 7.03
N LEU A 583 5.97 6.96 6.95
CA LEU A 583 6.48 6.08 8.00
C LEU A 583 7.91 6.47 8.39
N TYR A 584 8.82 6.54 7.42
CA TYR A 584 10.24 6.80 7.68
C TYR A 584 10.48 8.16 8.33
N TYR A 585 9.78 9.22 7.91
CA TYR A 585 9.84 10.50 8.61
C TYR A 585 9.23 10.43 10.01
N MET A 586 8.02 9.87 10.13
CA MET A 586 7.27 9.79 11.37
C MET A 586 8.02 9.01 12.47
N CYS A 587 8.59 7.86 12.11
CA CYS A 587 9.28 6.98 13.04
C CYS A 587 10.72 7.43 13.34
N SER A 588 11.29 8.37 12.57
CA SER A 588 12.59 8.97 12.90
C SER A 588 12.60 9.74 14.25
N ALA A 589 11.44 10.22 14.71
CA ALA A 589 11.23 10.77 16.05
C ALA A 589 9.76 10.62 16.48
N PRO A 590 9.33 9.43 16.94
CA PRO A 590 7.91 9.12 17.12
C PRO A 590 7.21 10.08 18.08
N ASP A 591 7.83 10.41 19.22
CA ASP A 591 7.31 11.36 20.22
C ASP A 591 6.92 12.73 19.63
N ALA A 592 7.61 13.17 18.58
CA ALA A 592 7.40 14.47 17.96
C ALA A 592 6.38 14.42 16.81
N TYR A 593 6.39 13.34 16.01
CA TYR A 593 5.67 13.28 14.74
C TYR A 593 4.43 12.38 14.79
N LEU A 594 4.50 11.22 15.45
CA LEU A 594 3.41 10.23 15.47
C LEU A 594 2.08 10.85 15.94
N PRO A 595 1.99 11.61 17.06
CA PRO A 595 0.70 12.17 17.48
C PRO A 595 0.10 13.17 16.49
N ALA A 596 0.94 13.89 15.73
CA ALA A 596 0.47 14.84 14.72
C ALA A 596 -0.03 14.11 13.46
N VAL A 597 0.74 13.15 12.95
CA VAL A 597 0.38 12.33 11.79
C VAL A 597 -0.87 11.52 12.08
N THR A 598 -0.94 10.80 13.21
CA THR A 598 -2.12 9.99 13.58
C THR A 598 -3.39 10.84 13.62
N ARG A 599 -3.37 12.07 14.16
CA ARG A 599 -4.55 12.97 14.13
C ARG A 599 -4.95 13.40 12.72
N MET A 600 -4.00 13.54 11.81
CA MET A 600 -4.28 13.88 10.41
C MET A 600 -4.91 12.68 9.67
N LEU A 601 -4.42 11.46 9.91
CA LEU A 601 -4.97 10.22 9.36
C LEU A 601 -6.38 9.94 9.92
N THR A 602 -6.55 9.94 11.25
CA THR A 602 -7.86 9.69 11.87
C THR A 602 -8.87 10.80 11.62
N GLY A 603 -8.43 12.05 11.45
CA GLY A 603 -9.29 13.15 11.00
C GLY A 603 -9.80 12.96 9.56
N PHE A 604 -8.95 12.44 8.67
CA PHE A 604 -9.37 12.03 7.33
C PHE A 604 -10.35 10.84 7.39
N GLU A 605 -10.07 9.82 8.18
CA GLU A 605 -10.91 8.62 8.27
C GLU A 605 -12.28 8.91 8.90
N ASN A 606 -12.33 9.78 9.91
CA ASN A 606 -13.58 10.24 10.50
C ASN A 606 -14.49 10.94 9.47
N GLN A 607 -13.90 11.79 8.62
CA GLN A 607 -14.67 12.39 7.53
C GLN A 607 -15.13 11.31 6.52
N SER A 608 -14.27 10.35 6.15
CA SER A 608 -14.66 9.22 5.30
C SER A 608 -15.88 8.47 5.89
N ARG A 609 -15.81 8.09 7.17
CA ARG A 609 -16.89 7.37 7.87
C ARG A 609 -18.18 8.17 7.93
N SER A 610 -18.10 9.49 8.14
CA SER A 610 -19.29 10.36 8.14
C SER A 610 -19.99 10.44 6.78
N ASP A 611 -19.25 10.21 5.68
CA ASP A 611 -19.82 10.22 4.33
C ASP A 611 -20.44 8.88 3.92
N VAL A 612 -19.86 7.74 4.36
CA VAL A 612 -20.25 6.38 3.94
C VAL A 612 -21.77 6.17 4.02
N GLY A 613 -22.42 6.59 5.11
CA GLY A 613 -23.85 6.39 5.31
C GLY A 613 -24.74 7.07 4.25
N TRP A 614 -24.37 8.25 3.74
CA TRP A 614 -25.11 8.90 2.66
C TRP A 614 -24.75 8.35 1.29
N VAL A 615 -23.48 7.96 1.08
CA VAL A 615 -23.01 7.34 -0.17
C VAL A 615 -23.72 6.00 -0.40
N GLU A 616 -23.71 5.11 0.59
CA GLU A 616 -24.36 3.80 0.51
C GLU A 616 -25.87 3.90 0.42
N THR A 617 -26.49 4.87 1.12
CA THR A 617 -27.93 5.12 1.00
C THR A 617 -28.30 5.63 -0.41
N GLY A 618 -27.52 6.56 -0.96
CA GLY A 618 -27.73 7.03 -2.33
C GLY A 618 -27.55 5.93 -3.38
N ALA A 619 -26.49 5.14 -3.26
CA ALA A 619 -26.22 4.01 -4.15
C ALA A 619 -27.31 2.92 -4.04
N ARG A 620 -27.77 2.58 -2.84
CA ARG A 620 -28.90 1.66 -2.63
C ARG A 620 -30.19 2.16 -3.30
N VAL A 621 -30.56 3.42 -3.10
CA VAL A 621 -31.77 4.01 -3.73
C VAL A 621 -31.65 3.99 -5.27
N LEU A 622 -30.46 4.23 -5.83
CA LEU A 622 -30.24 4.11 -7.27
C LEU A 622 -30.41 2.66 -7.76
N ILE A 623 -29.86 1.67 -7.03
CA ILE A 623 -30.04 0.23 -7.34
C ILE A 623 -31.52 -0.17 -7.28
N GLU A 624 -32.25 0.23 -6.22
CA GLU A 624 -33.67 -0.07 -6.02
C GLU A 624 -34.57 0.52 -7.12
N ASN A 625 -34.18 1.65 -7.73
CA ASN A 625 -34.87 2.25 -8.88
C ASN A 625 -34.39 1.72 -10.25
N GLY A 626 -33.49 0.73 -10.28
CA GLY A 626 -32.96 0.13 -11.51
C GLY A 626 -31.77 0.88 -12.14
N GLU A 627 -31.26 1.94 -11.49
CA GLU A 627 -30.13 2.75 -11.94
C GLU A 627 -28.77 2.25 -11.40
N ARG A 628 -28.54 0.92 -11.42
CA ARG A 628 -27.32 0.31 -10.84
C ARG A 628 -26.01 0.89 -11.40
N GLU A 629 -25.94 1.21 -12.69
CA GLU A 629 -24.74 1.85 -13.28
C GLU A 629 -24.51 3.30 -12.78
N ALA A 630 -25.58 4.02 -12.39
CA ALA A 630 -25.45 5.30 -11.71
C ALA A 630 -24.97 5.12 -10.27
N ALA A 631 -25.43 4.07 -9.57
CA ALA A 631 -24.92 3.70 -8.24
C ALA A 631 -23.42 3.39 -8.30
N ARG A 632 -22.98 2.54 -9.23
CA ARG A 632 -21.57 2.24 -9.48
C ARG A 632 -20.75 3.49 -9.80
N SER A 633 -21.31 4.40 -10.61
CA SER A 633 -20.67 5.69 -10.91
C SER A 633 -20.50 6.56 -9.66
N LEU A 634 -21.49 6.61 -8.76
CA LEU A 634 -21.43 7.31 -7.48
C LEU A 634 -20.35 6.71 -6.56
N LEU A 635 -20.34 5.39 -6.38
CA LEU A 635 -19.35 4.67 -5.55
C LEU A 635 -17.93 4.91 -6.07
N THR A 636 -17.73 4.75 -7.39
CA THR A 636 -16.45 5.01 -8.08
C THR A 636 -15.98 6.44 -7.86
N TYR A 637 -16.86 7.42 -8.11
CA TYR A 637 -16.55 8.83 -7.92
C TYR A 637 -16.15 9.15 -6.48
N TYR A 638 -16.84 8.58 -5.49
CA TYR A 638 -16.49 8.78 -4.09
C TYR A 638 -15.13 8.17 -3.75
N SER A 639 -14.92 6.87 -4.02
CA SER A 639 -13.65 6.19 -3.74
C SER A 639 -12.46 6.86 -4.44
N HIS A 640 -12.58 7.22 -5.73
CA HIS A 640 -11.52 7.91 -6.46
C HIS A 640 -11.24 9.31 -5.90
N SER A 641 -12.29 10.07 -5.57
CA SER A 641 -12.14 11.38 -4.92
C SER A 641 -11.51 11.28 -3.54
N ARG A 642 -11.77 10.20 -2.79
CA ARG A 642 -11.21 9.95 -1.47
C ARG A 642 -9.75 9.49 -1.55
N ALA A 643 -9.43 8.61 -2.50
CA ALA A 643 -8.09 8.18 -2.85
C ALA A 643 -7.20 9.38 -3.24
N ALA A 644 -7.68 10.27 -4.12
CA ALA A 644 -6.96 11.48 -4.49
C ALA A 644 -6.65 12.39 -3.28
N LYS A 645 -7.63 12.59 -2.38
CA LYS A 645 -7.43 13.34 -1.13
C LYS A 645 -6.45 12.66 -0.17
N ALA A 646 -6.41 11.33 -0.13
CA ALA A 646 -5.42 10.59 0.66
C ALA A 646 -3.99 10.85 0.14
N LEU A 647 -3.78 10.84 -1.18
CA LEU A 647 -2.49 11.16 -1.77
C LEU A 647 -2.04 12.60 -1.50
N ASP A 648 -2.96 13.57 -1.55
CA ASP A 648 -2.65 14.96 -1.20
C ASP A 648 -2.32 15.13 0.29
N LEU A 649 -3.01 14.37 1.17
CA LEU A 649 -2.67 14.28 2.58
C LEU A 649 -1.26 13.72 2.79
N GLY A 650 -0.94 12.57 2.18
CA GLY A 650 0.39 11.94 2.26
C GLY A 650 1.51 12.82 1.70
N ARG A 651 1.26 13.55 0.61
CA ARG A 651 2.19 14.58 0.09
C ARG A 651 2.40 15.71 1.09
N THR A 652 1.32 16.26 1.65
CA THR A 652 1.37 17.37 2.63
C THR A 652 2.14 16.98 3.89
N ILE A 653 1.93 15.77 4.41
CA ILE A 653 2.66 15.24 5.58
C ILE A 653 4.15 15.10 5.26
N ASN A 654 4.49 14.48 4.13
CA ASN A 654 5.89 14.32 3.69
C ASN A 654 6.62 15.67 3.55
N ASP A 655 6.01 16.65 2.87
CA ASP A 655 6.63 17.96 2.64
C ASP A 655 6.81 18.74 3.97
N ALA A 656 5.85 18.64 4.89
CA ALA A 656 5.94 19.26 6.21
C ALA A 656 7.04 18.64 7.09
N LEU A 657 7.14 17.31 7.11
CA LEU A 657 8.16 16.59 7.89
C LEU A 657 9.57 16.77 7.28
N ASP A 658 9.72 16.70 5.96
CA ASP A 658 10.98 16.96 5.26
C ASP A 658 11.50 18.37 5.56
N ALA A 659 10.64 19.38 5.44
CA ALA A 659 10.97 20.76 5.77
C ALA A 659 11.36 20.91 7.25
N HIS A 660 10.61 20.29 8.16
CA HIS A 660 10.93 20.34 9.59
C HIS A 660 12.30 19.70 9.90
N VAL A 661 12.56 18.49 9.40
CA VAL A 661 13.82 17.75 9.65
C VAL A 661 15.03 18.52 9.10
N LYS A 662 14.91 19.13 7.91
CA LYS A 662 15.98 19.93 7.29
C LYS A 662 16.20 21.25 8.01
N LEU A 663 15.15 22.01 8.29
CA LEU A 663 15.24 23.34 8.94
C LEU A 663 15.65 23.27 10.41
N THR A 664 15.41 22.16 11.11
CA THR A 664 15.83 21.96 12.50
C THR A 664 17.20 21.29 12.64
N GLY A 665 17.87 20.96 11.53
CA GLY A 665 19.18 20.29 11.54
C GLY A 665 19.12 18.85 12.06
N GLN A 666 17.95 18.21 12.00
CA GLN A 666 17.75 16.82 12.44
C GLN A 666 18.13 15.79 11.38
N TRP A 667 18.36 16.20 10.13
CA TRP A 667 18.81 15.33 9.06
C TRP A 667 20.12 14.60 9.43
N ARG A 668 20.17 13.29 9.21
CA ARG A 668 21.34 12.43 9.47
C ARG A 668 21.62 11.58 8.24
N GLY A 669 22.89 11.46 7.87
CA GLY A 669 23.32 10.45 6.91
C GLY A 669 23.41 9.06 7.56
N PRO A 670 23.36 7.97 6.77
CA PRO A 670 23.68 6.63 7.25
C PRO A 670 25.11 6.57 7.78
N VAL A 671 25.37 5.62 8.69
CA VAL A 671 26.71 5.41 9.29
C VAL A 671 27.38 4.15 8.75
N GLY A 672 26.60 3.15 8.33
CA GLY A 672 27.07 1.92 7.67
C GLY A 672 26.97 2.01 6.15
N GLY A 673 27.47 0.96 5.48
CA GLY A 673 27.32 0.76 4.03
C GLY A 673 26.11 -0.11 3.64
N GLU A 674 25.59 -0.91 4.56
CA GLU A 674 24.38 -1.71 4.35
C GLU A 674 23.15 -0.81 4.25
N ILE A 675 22.32 -1.06 3.24
CA ILE A 675 21.08 -0.32 2.94
C ILE A 675 19.85 -1.17 3.29
N ASN A 676 19.91 -2.46 2.94
CA ASN A 676 18.90 -3.43 3.28
C ASN A 676 19.27 -4.06 4.62
N ASP A 677 18.27 -4.44 5.38
CA ASP A 677 18.46 -5.40 6.45
C ASP A 677 18.74 -6.80 5.86
N ALA A 678 19.31 -7.70 6.66
CA ALA A 678 19.45 -9.11 6.31
C ALA A 678 18.12 -9.87 6.37
N GLY A 679 17.15 -9.36 7.12
CA GLY A 679 16.03 -10.14 7.64
C GLY A 679 16.38 -10.70 9.02
N ASP A 680 15.63 -11.71 9.49
CA ASP A 680 15.94 -12.50 10.68
C ASP A 680 15.96 -11.73 12.03
N GLY A 681 14.90 -10.97 12.34
CA GLY A 681 14.68 -10.38 13.67
C GLY A 681 15.62 -9.22 14.01
N ALA A 682 15.84 -8.35 13.02
CA ALA A 682 16.61 -7.11 13.14
C ALA A 682 15.69 -5.88 13.14
N GLU A 683 16.17 -4.76 13.69
CA GLU A 683 15.35 -3.58 14.02
C GLU A 683 14.67 -2.94 12.78
N THR A 684 13.44 -3.38 12.49
CA THR A 684 12.59 -2.83 11.42
C THR A 684 12.24 -1.36 11.68
N VAL A 685 11.85 -0.60 10.64
CA VAL A 685 11.48 0.81 10.81
C VAL A 685 10.10 0.93 11.46
N ASN A 686 10.09 0.83 12.78
CA ASN A 686 8.90 0.86 13.61
C ASN A 686 8.76 2.19 14.38
N CYS A 687 7.54 2.49 14.83
CA CYS A 687 7.22 3.73 15.54
C CYS A 687 7.20 3.58 17.08
N LEU A 688 7.94 2.62 17.62
CA LEU A 688 8.09 2.39 19.06
C LEU A 688 9.37 3.05 19.57
N VAL A 689 9.36 3.50 20.82
CA VAL A 689 10.48 4.25 21.41
C VAL A 689 11.08 3.45 22.55
N GLY A 690 12.30 2.94 22.33
CA GLY A 690 13.09 2.25 23.36
C GLY A 690 12.67 0.79 23.63
N HIS A 691 11.75 0.26 22.84
CA HIS A 691 11.27 -1.11 22.89
C HIS A 691 11.78 -1.90 21.67
N ASP A 692 11.99 -3.19 21.85
CA ASP A 692 12.54 -4.12 20.85
C ASP A 692 11.38 -4.77 20.05
N PRO A 693 11.27 -4.59 18.71
CA PRO A 693 10.14 -5.09 17.92
C PRO A 693 9.86 -6.58 18.11
N ASP A 694 10.92 -7.38 18.25
CA ASP A 694 10.85 -8.83 18.11
C ASP A 694 10.83 -9.54 19.48
N GLN A 695 10.46 -8.81 20.54
CA GLN A 695 10.40 -9.34 21.90
C GLN A 695 9.05 -9.04 22.58
N PRO A 696 8.41 -10.05 23.21
CA PRO A 696 7.14 -9.85 23.89
C PRO A 696 7.28 -8.94 25.12
N SER A 697 6.18 -8.31 25.51
CA SER A 697 6.13 -7.25 26.53
C SER A 697 6.79 -7.62 27.87
N TRP A 698 6.81 -8.90 28.26
CA TRP A 698 7.48 -9.39 29.48
C TRP A 698 9.00 -9.52 29.37
N ARG A 699 9.57 -9.54 28.16
CA ARG A 699 11.03 -9.50 27.90
C ARG A 699 11.57 -8.09 27.69
N GLN A 700 10.67 -7.11 27.50
CA GLN A 700 11.05 -5.71 27.34
C GLN A 700 11.73 -5.16 28.61
N PRO A 701 12.72 -4.26 28.47
CA PRO A 701 13.30 -3.59 29.63
C PRO A 701 12.24 -2.73 30.34
N ALA A 702 12.08 -2.91 31.65
CA ALA A 702 11.04 -2.24 32.45
C ALA A 702 11.04 -0.69 32.35
N HIS A 703 12.18 -0.09 31.98
CA HIS A 703 12.30 1.33 31.66
C HIS A 703 12.98 1.50 30.28
N PRO A 704 12.20 1.54 29.19
CA PRO A 704 12.68 1.68 27.81
C PRO A 704 13.16 3.11 27.56
N THR A 705 14.37 3.42 28.04
CA THR A 705 15.01 4.71 27.76
C THR A 705 15.52 4.74 26.33
N LYS A 706 15.31 5.86 25.61
CA LYS A 706 16.00 6.15 24.35
C LYS A 706 17.49 5.85 24.51
N ARG A 707 18.02 4.86 23.78
CA ARG A 707 19.47 4.56 23.72
C ARG A 707 20.19 5.84 23.28
N ARG A 708 20.73 6.60 24.23
CA ARG A 708 21.83 7.53 23.95
C ARG A 708 22.96 6.64 23.43
N ARG A 709 23.34 6.81 22.15
CA ARG A 709 24.52 6.16 21.54
C ARG A 709 25.79 6.57 22.31
N THR A 710 26.07 5.89 23.40
CA THR A 710 27.39 5.86 24.03
C THR A 710 28.23 4.88 23.21
N MET A 711 29.24 5.42 22.53
CA MET A 711 30.22 4.61 21.80
C MET A 711 30.83 3.57 22.74
N ARG A 712 30.53 2.28 22.55
CA ARG A 712 31.32 1.18 23.13
C ARG A 712 32.36 0.71 22.13
N SER A 713 33.38 1.55 21.94
CA SER A 713 34.70 1.05 21.62
C SER A 713 35.22 0.26 22.83
N LYS A 714 35.52 -1.03 22.60
CA LYS A 714 36.37 -1.99 23.38
C LYS A 714 35.71 -3.37 23.52
N LEU A 715 36.10 -4.30 22.65
CA LEU A 715 36.51 -5.67 23.01
C LEU A 715 36.95 -6.45 21.76
N VAL A 716 38.11 -6.08 21.19
CA VAL A 716 38.87 -6.92 20.25
C VAL A 716 40.34 -6.91 20.68
N VAL A 717 40.67 -7.65 21.74
CA VAL A 717 42.05 -7.98 22.11
C VAL A 717 42.11 -9.37 22.74
N GLN A 718 42.84 -10.26 22.07
CA GLN A 718 43.52 -11.48 22.57
C GLN A 718 42.76 -12.80 22.86
N ARG A 719 43.04 -13.76 21.95
CA ARG A 719 43.69 -15.08 22.21
C ARG A 719 42.80 -16.21 22.77
N SER A 720 43.06 -17.49 22.45
CA SER A 720 44.09 -18.09 21.57
C SER A 720 43.86 -19.59 21.31
N ARG A 721 44.40 -20.08 20.18
CA ARG A 721 45.00 -21.43 19.97
C ARG A 721 44.26 -22.62 20.62
N GLY A 722 43.52 -23.34 19.78
CA GLY A 722 43.23 -24.78 19.88
C GLY A 722 43.17 -25.29 18.46
#